data_AF-A0A934ZYS4-F1
#
_entry.id   AF-A0A934ZYS4-F1
#
_cell.length_a   1.000
_cell.length_b   1.000
_cell.length_c   1.000
_cell.angle_alpha   90.00
_cell.angle_beta   90.00
_cell.angle_gamma   90.00
#
_symmetry.space_group_name_H-M   'P 1'
#
loop_
_entity.id
_entity.type
_entity.pdbx_description
1 polymer ?
#
loop_
_entity_poly.entity_id
_entity_poly.type
_entity_poly.pdbx_seq_one_letter_code
_entity_poly.pdbx_strand_id
1 'polypeptide(L)'
;MIYPSIRIEGAILSPDILDHLDDAAGQRPADFSLDTGTKVKDEIARAWADAQDYWRIFQRKLESLKPDSPATTEARQQWVTPLLGLLGYQLDYQAKGVELNGKTYAISHRLAHRGNTPIHIIGAREAAGLDRKPERTHIGAPRMSAHALVQEYLNLHDELYGIVTNGRILRLLRDSSRLIKLSYLEFDLDRIFGDGLFADFAILYRLLHVSRLPASSEAAAESLIERYHQDSLDSGARIRDGLSKAVEQAIRDFANGFLTHRDNDALRQSIREGNLSPESYYQHLLRLIYRLLFLLVIEERDLVFPPSASNPQRDIYRRYYSLERLRLLSEKRHLADKRHHDLWLAMLATFRLFEAHGPGHKLGLAPLAGDLFSPAAIGPLAGAMLGNDVLLGCLRALGLYQHPENGQTIRVNYAALNVEEFGSVYEGLLEYKGSFELIPVLQHGRGTMTSPKATRAATGSHTDRPAAHQALARLPDRRRTQETRPRKALLELRVADIACGSGHILLAAARRIATELAIVRTGEEQPSPSAFRSAIRDVIRNCIYGVDLNPLAVELCKVALWLEAHTPGEPLNFLDHHIKCGNAIVGFARREEAERGVPDEAFKTLPDDDKETAALLRKRNKQERKDHETGQLPSCPCLAEATR
;
A
#
# COMPACT_ATOMS: atom_id res chain seq x y z
N MET A 1 11.15 0.94 12.32
CA MET A 1 10.69 2.30 11.94
C MET A 1 11.45 3.32 12.80
N ILE A 2 12.02 4.38 12.22
CA ILE A 2 12.86 5.35 12.95
C ILE A 2 12.00 6.26 13.86
N TYR A 3 10.76 6.57 13.43
CA TYR A 3 9.82 7.43 14.16
C TYR A 3 8.48 6.70 14.38
N PRO A 4 8.28 5.99 15.50
CA PRO A 4 7.12 5.12 15.72
C PRO A 4 5.80 5.86 16.03
N SER A 5 5.84 7.18 16.24
CA SER A 5 4.66 8.02 16.52
C SER A 5 4.22 8.89 15.34
N ILE A 6 4.95 8.82 14.21
CA ILE A 6 4.67 9.61 13.01
C ILE A 6 4.10 8.69 11.93
N ARG A 7 2.95 9.07 11.38
CA ARG A 7 2.31 8.34 10.29
C ARG A 7 2.10 9.24 9.09
N ILE A 8 2.59 8.79 7.95
CA ILE A 8 2.35 9.41 6.64
C ILE A 8 1.25 8.62 5.95
N GLU A 9 0.18 9.28 5.55
CA GLU A 9 -0.88 8.72 4.70
C GLU A 9 -0.90 9.46 3.36
N GLY A 10 -0.99 8.71 2.26
CA GLY A 10 -1.02 9.29 0.92
C GLY A 10 0.33 9.90 0.52
N ALA A 11 0.29 10.90 -0.35
CA ALA A 11 1.49 11.47 -0.96
C ALA A 11 1.85 12.85 -0.37
N ILE A 12 1.62 13.08 0.93
CA ILE A 12 1.89 14.41 1.53
C ILE A 12 3.39 14.67 1.71
N LEU A 13 4.12 13.70 2.23
CA LEU A 13 5.56 13.71 2.45
C LEU A 13 6.06 12.28 2.28
N SER A 14 7.33 12.11 1.93
CA SER A 14 7.96 10.80 1.88
C SER A 14 8.80 10.56 3.14
N PRO A 15 8.93 9.30 3.58
CA PRO A 15 9.69 8.97 4.80
C PRO A 15 11.17 9.37 4.76
N ASP A 16 11.80 9.39 3.58
CA ASP A 16 13.19 9.80 3.39
C ASP A 16 13.42 11.29 3.70
N ILE A 17 12.40 12.14 3.52
CA ILE A 17 12.46 13.54 3.95
C ILE A 17 12.59 13.63 5.47
N LEU A 18 11.97 12.72 6.23
CA LEU A 18 12.10 12.71 7.69
C LEU A 18 13.53 12.37 8.13
N ASP A 19 14.14 11.39 7.48
CA ASP A 19 15.50 10.90 7.81
C ASP A 19 16.60 11.93 7.50
N HIS A 20 16.35 12.82 6.53
CA HIS A 20 17.30 13.85 6.09
C HIS A 20 16.81 15.26 6.37
N LEU A 21 15.78 15.40 7.22
CA LEU A 21 15.14 16.69 7.44
C LEU A 21 16.13 17.72 7.96
N ASP A 22 17.11 17.34 8.78
CA ASP A 22 18.14 18.20 9.37
C ASP A 22 19.03 18.89 8.31
N ASP A 23 19.25 18.23 7.17
CA ASP A 23 20.07 18.72 6.06
C ASP A 23 19.22 19.41 4.96
N ALA A 24 17.89 19.37 5.10
CA ALA A 24 16.98 19.94 4.12
C ALA A 24 16.98 21.48 4.12
N ALA A 25 16.46 22.07 3.05
CA ALA A 25 16.28 23.51 2.96
C ALA A 25 15.41 24.03 4.12
N GLY A 26 15.75 25.19 4.69
CA GLY A 26 14.97 25.81 5.78
C GLY A 26 15.37 25.39 7.19
N GLN A 27 16.45 24.61 7.38
CA GLN A 27 16.84 24.15 8.72
C GLN A 27 17.87 25.02 9.46
N ARG A 28 18.20 26.21 8.94
CA ARG A 28 19.17 27.10 9.60
C ARG A 28 18.48 27.86 10.75
N PRO A 29 19.21 28.33 11.77
CA PRO A 29 18.63 29.10 12.88
C PRO A 29 17.72 30.26 12.43
N ALA A 30 18.15 31.02 11.42
CA ALA A 30 17.38 32.14 10.87
C ALA A 30 16.02 31.70 10.27
N ASP A 31 15.94 30.48 9.73
CA ASP A 31 14.71 29.94 9.14
C ASP A 31 13.68 29.55 10.23
N PHE A 32 14.11 29.47 11.50
CA PHE A 32 13.24 29.34 12.69
C PHE A 32 13.03 30.66 13.42
N SER A 33 13.44 31.78 12.83
CA SER A 33 13.42 33.10 13.49
C SER A 33 14.25 33.16 14.78
N LEU A 34 15.33 32.37 14.84
CA LEU A 34 16.27 32.37 15.97
C LEU A 34 17.47 33.28 15.68
N ASP A 35 18.04 33.82 16.76
CA ASP A 35 19.29 34.58 16.70
C ASP A 35 20.45 33.73 16.13
N THR A 36 21.39 34.38 15.45
CA THR A 36 22.51 33.73 14.75
C THR A 36 23.42 32.88 15.66
N GLY A 37 23.44 33.14 16.97
CA GLY A 37 24.19 32.36 17.96
C GLY A 37 23.47 31.11 18.50
N THR A 38 22.16 30.99 18.26
CA THR A 38 21.34 29.90 18.82
C THR A 38 21.31 28.72 17.87
N LYS A 39 21.64 27.52 18.36
CA LYS A 39 21.49 26.30 17.56
C LYS A 39 20.04 25.84 17.60
N VAL A 40 19.51 25.44 16.44
CA VAL A 40 18.15 24.88 16.32
C VAL A 40 17.94 23.69 17.26
N LYS A 41 18.96 22.83 17.42
CA LYS A 41 18.89 21.68 18.33
C LYS A 41 18.70 22.08 19.79
N ASP A 42 19.34 23.16 20.22
CA ASP A 42 19.22 23.66 21.60
C ASP A 42 17.83 24.25 21.82
N GLU A 43 17.27 24.92 20.80
CA GLU A 43 15.89 25.39 20.83
C GLU A 43 14.87 24.26 20.90
N ILE A 44 15.03 23.21 20.09
CA ILE A 44 14.17 22.02 20.14
C ILE A 44 14.23 21.39 21.54
N ALA A 45 15.41 21.31 22.17
CA ALA A 45 15.56 20.78 23.51
C ALA A 45 14.83 21.63 24.57
N ARG A 46 14.86 22.96 24.45
CA ARG A 46 14.09 23.87 25.31
C ARG A 46 12.59 23.69 25.10
N ALA A 47 12.13 23.76 23.86
CA ALA A 47 10.72 23.56 23.52
C ALA A 47 10.20 22.18 23.97
N TRP A 48 11.04 21.14 23.91
CA TRP A 48 10.70 19.81 24.42
C TRP A 48 10.44 19.83 25.94
N ALA A 49 11.32 20.45 26.72
CA ALA A 49 11.16 20.53 28.17
C ALA A 49 9.85 21.26 28.55
N ASP A 50 9.59 22.40 27.91
CA ASP A 50 8.36 23.18 28.13
C ASP A 50 7.11 22.39 27.71
N ALA A 51 7.16 21.72 26.55
CA ALA A 51 6.06 20.87 26.08
C ALA A 51 5.80 19.68 27.04
N GLN A 52 6.83 19.07 27.62
CA GLN A 52 6.64 18.01 28.62
C GLN A 52 5.95 18.53 29.89
N ASP A 53 6.24 19.76 30.31
CA ASP A 53 5.59 20.38 31.46
C ASP A 53 4.12 20.69 31.15
N TYR A 54 3.81 21.25 29.97
CA TYR A 54 2.42 21.44 29.52
C TYR A 54 1.66 20.12 29.44
N TRP A 55 2.30 19.05 28.94
CA TRP A 55 1.69 17.72 28.86
C TRP A 55 1.34 17.18 30.25
N ARG A 56 2.27 17.28 31.21
CA ARG A 56 2.05 16.85 32.60
C ARG A 56 0.92 17.63 33.26
N ILE A 57 0.84 18.94 33.04
CA ILE A 57 -0.25 19.78 33.55
C ILE A 57 -1.58 19.35 32.95
N PHE A 58 -1.63 19.14 31.64
CA PHE A 58 -2.81 18.71 30.91
C PHE A 58 -3.31 17.34 31.39
N GLN A 59 -2.44 16.35 31.56
CA GLN A 59 -2.83 15.01 32.06
C GLN A 59 -3.43 15.07 33.47
N ARG A 60 -2.80 15.82 34.39
CA ARG A 60 -3.37 16.05 35.75
C ARG A 60 -4.74 16.71 35.70
N LYS A 61 -4.95 17.63 34.76
CA LYS A 61 -6.24 18.29 34.58
C LYS A 61 -7.28 17.34 34.04
N LEU A 62 -6.94 16.51 33.05
CA LEU A 62 -7.83 15.44 32.57
C LEU A 62 -8.29 14.55 33.72
N GLU A 63 -7.39 14.10 34.59
CA GLU A 63 -7.74 13.25 35.75
C GLU A 63 -8.75 13.93 36.71
N SER A 64 -8.67 15.25 36.85
CA SER A 64 -9.60 16.02 37.70
C SER A 64 -10.97 16.31 37.08
N LEU A 65 -11.11 16.14 35.76
CA LEU A 65 -12.36 16.40 35.05
C LEU A 65 -13.37 15.28 35.25
N LYS A 66 -14.65 15.66 35.26
CA LYS A 66 -15.76 14.69 35.24
C LYS A 66 -15.59 13.71 34.05
N PRO A 67 -15.96 12.43 34.22
CA PRO A 67 -15.80 11.41 33.17
C PRO A 67 -16.49 11.74 31.84
N ASP A 68 -17.59 12.50 31.88
CA ASP A 68 -18.42 12.89 30.75
C ASP A 68 -17.96 14.20 30.06
N SER A 69 -16.96 14.89 30.61
CA SER A 69 -16.42 16.10 29.98
C SER A 69 -15.65 15.75 28.70
N PRO A 70 -15.92 16.43 27.57
CA PRO A 70 -15.14 16.27 26.34
C PRO A 70 -13.71 16.83 26.47
N ALA A 71 -13.42 17.59 27.54
CA ALA A 71 -12.13 18.23 27.81
C ALA A 71 -11.66 19.19 26.70
N THR A 72 -12.59 19.89 26.04
CA THR A 72 -12.30 20.80 24.92
C THR A 72 -11.53 22.04 25.35
N THR A 73 -11.92 22.66 26.46
CA THR A 73 -11.27 23.88 26.95
C THR A 73 -9.85 23.59 27.40
N GLU A 74 -9.65 22.49 28.12
CA GLU A 74 -8.36 22.05 28.64
C GLU A 74 -7.43 21.65 27.50
N ALA A 75 -7.90 20.83 26.55
CA ALA A 75 -7.13 20.46 25.36
C ALA A 75 -6.71 21.70 24.56
N ARG A 76 -7.59 22.69 24.42
CA ARG A 76 -7.29 23.93 23.69
C ARG A 76 -6.31 24.81 24.47
N GLN A 77 -6.70 25.29 25.64
CA GLN A 77 -6.01 26.39 26.34
C GLN A 77 -4.78 25.93 27.12
N GLN A 78 -4.77 24.70 27.64
CA GLN A 78 -3.70 24.21 28.53
C GLN A 78 -2.71 23.30 27.81
N TRP A 79 -3.02 22.86 26.59
CA TRP A 79 -2.19 21.92 25.85
C TRP A 79 -1.87 22.37 24.42
N VAL A 80 -2.85 22.36 23.52
CA VAL A 80 -2.60 22.56 22.08
C VAL A 80 -2.16 23.99 21.78
N THR A 81 -2.82 25.01 22.34
CA THR A 81 -2.42 26.41 22.11
C THR A 81 -1.00 26.70 22.66
N PRO A 82 -0.64 26.30 23.89
CA PRO A 82 0.75 26.41 24.36
C PRO A 82 1.76 25.65 23.50
N LEU A 83 1.46 24.40 23.10
CA LEU A 83 2.33 23.60 22.24
C LEU A 83 2.57 24.27 20.88
N LEU A 84 1.51 24.74 20.22
CA LEU A 84 1.65 25.47 18.96
C LEU A 84 2.35 26.82 19.16
N GLY A 85 2.19 27.46 20.32
CA GLY A 85 2.96 28.65 20.70
C GLY A 85 4.47 28.41 20.71
N LEU A 86 4.93 27.25 21.21
CA LEU A 86 6.35 26.85 21.13
C LEU A 86 6.85 26.67 19.69
N LEU A 87 5.95 26.41 18.74
CA LEU A 87 6.24 26.31 17.31
C LEU A 87 6.10 27.67 16.58
N GLY A 88 5.89 28.76 17.32
CA GLY A 88 5.76 30.12 16.80
C GLY A 88 4.34 30.50 16.34
N TYR A 89 3.31 29.70 16.65
CA TYR A 89 1.94 30.01 16.24
C TYR A 89 1.31 31.04 17.15
N GLN A 90 0.60 31.99 16.53
CA GLN A 90 -0.28 32.95 17.21
C GLN A 90 -1.71 32.69 16.71
N LEU A 91 -2.50 32.00 17.54
CA LEU A 91 -3.80 31.48 17.12
C LEU A 91 -4.91 32.49 17.38
N ASP A 92 -5.67 32.82 16.33
CA ASP A 92 -6.85 33.67 16.42
C ASP A 92 -8.11 32.82 16.60
N TYR A 93 -8.70 32.85 17.78
CA TYR A 93 -9.94 32.10 18.06
C TYR A 93 -11.12 32.61 17.22
N GLN A 94 -11.83 31.69 16.57
CA GLN A 94 -12.98 31.97 15.74
C GLN A 94 -14.27 31.64 16.50
N ALA A 95 -15.02 32.67 16.87
CA ALA A 95 -16.28 32.51 17.60
C ALA A 95 -17.45 32.05 16.73
N LYS A 96 -17.37 32.25 15.41
CA LYS A 96 -18.39 31.87 14.42
C LYS A 96 -17.74 31.05 13.31
N GLY A 97 -18.46 30.03 12.86
CA GLY A 97 -18.05 29.28 11.67
C GLY A 97 -18.22 30.10 10.40
N VAL A 98 -17.45 29.76 9.38
CA VAL A 98 -17.57 30.36 8.04
C VAL A 98 -18.63 29.60 7.25
N GLU A 99 -19.52 30.32 6.59
CA GLU A 99 -20.52 29.72 5.71
C GLU A 99 -19.98 29.61 4.28
N LEU A 100 -19.84 28.39 3.77
CA LEU A 100 -19.42 28.10 2.40
C LEU A 100 -20.45 27.17 1.77
N ASN A 101 -20.94 27.52 0.58
CA ASN A 101 -21.93 26.73 -0.17
C ASN A 101 -23.16 26.29 0.68
N GLY A 102 -23.64 27.17 1.56
CA GLY A 102 -24.81 26.91 2.42
C GLY A 102 -24.56 25.95 3.59
N LYS A 103 -23.29 25.63 3.90
CA LYS A 103 -22.88 24.88 5.09
C LYS A 103 -21.98 25.72 5.98
N THR A 104 -22.11 25.58 7.29
CA THR A 104 -21.25 26.27 8.26
C THR A 104 -20.08 25.38 8.69
N TYR A 105 -18.85 25.87 8.49
CA TYR A 105 -17.62 25.23 8.91
C TYR A 105 -17.07 25.92 10.16
N ALA A 106 -17.24 25.26 11.31
CA ALA A 106 -16.82 25.76 12.61
C ALA A 106 -15.32 25.51 12.88
N ILE A 107 -14.45 26.03 12.01
CA ILE A 107 -13.00 26.02 12.22
C ILE A 107 -12.70 26.84 13.47
N SER A 108 -11.95 26.25 14.43
CA SER A 108 -11.84 26.84 15.77
C SER A 108 -10.87 28.01 15.85
N HIS A 109 -9.80 27.99 15.05
CA HIS A 109 -8.74 28.98 15.05
C HIS A 109 -8.24 29.20 13.63
N ARG A 110 -7.66 30.38 13.40
CA ARG A 110 -6.93 30.72 12.18
C ARG A 110 -5.58 31.30 12.54
N LEU A 111 -4.69 31.29 11.56
CA LEU A 111 -3.39 31.95 11.65
C LEU A 111 -3.36 33.10 10.63
N ALA A 112 -3.84 34.29 11.03
CA ALA A 112 -4.06 35.40 10.11
C ALA A 112 -2.78 35.82 9.35
N HIS A 113 -1.61 35.72 9.98
CA HIS A 113 -0.32 36.16 9.42
C HIS A 113 0.41 35.09 8.56
N ARG A 114 -0.19 33.92 8.32
CA ARG A 114 0.42 32.83 7.53
C ARG A 114 -0.62 32.16 6.65
N GLY A 115 -0.98 32.85 5.57
CA GLY A 115 -1.93 32.33 4.58
C GLY A 115 -3.30 31.95 5.17
N ASN A 116 -3.68 32.56 6.30
CA ASN A 116 -4.95 32.30 6.97
C ASN A 116 -5.19 30.83 7.35
N THR A 117 -4.11 30.07 7.58
CA THR A 117 -4.12 28.61 7.78
C THR A 117 -5.18 28.18 8.82
N PRO A 118 -6.15 27.33 8.47
CA PRO A 118 -7.19 26.87 9.38
C PRO A 118 -6.66 25.85 10.38
N ILE A 119 -7.04 26.02 11.65
CA ILE A 119 -6.67 25.10 12.75
C ILE A 119 -7.92 24.72 13.54
N HIS A 120 -8.26 23.43 13.53
CA HIS A 120 -9.44 22.91 14.23
C HIS A 120 -9.04 22.02 15.41
N ILE A 121 -9.39 22.46 16.62
CA ILE A 121 -9.08 21.81 17.90
C ILE A 121 -10.38 21.34 18.54
N ILE A 122 -10.53 20.02 18.68
CA ILE A 122 -11.64 19.36 19.37
C ILE A 122 -11.23 18.88 20.77
N GLY A 123 -12.19 18.34 21.52
CA GLY A 123 -11.95 17.81 22.86
C GLY A 123 -11.13 16.52 22.88
N ALA A 124 -10.22 16.40 23.86
CA ALA A 124 -9.36 15.22 24.00
C ALA A 124 -10.09 13.96 24.44
N ARG A 125 -11.27 14.10 25.04
CA ARG A 125 -12.18 12.98 25.37
C ARG A 125 -13.35 12.87 24.38
N GLU A 126 -13.27 13.52 23.22
CA GLU A 126 -14.26 13.33 22.16
C GLU A 126 -14.24 11.87 21.71
N ALA A 127 -15.30 11.14 22.06
CA ALA A 127 -15.43 9.71 21.79
C ALA A 127 -15.37 9.43 20.29
N ALA A 128 -15.86 10.33 19.45
CA ALA A 128 -15.79 10.20 18.01
C ALA A 128 -14.35 10.23 17.47
N GLY A 129 -13.41 10.85 18.20
CA GLY A 129 -12.05 11.10 17.72
C GLY A 129 -12.03 12.02 16.50
N LEU A 130 -10.97 11.92 15.69
CA LEU A 130 -10.84 12.73 14.47
C LEU A 130 -11.66 12.20 13.28
N ASP A 131 -12.02 10.91 13.30
CA ASP A 131 -12.50 10.17 12.14
C ASP A 131 -13.99 9.83 12.14
N ARG A 132 -14.68 9.95 13.29
CA ARG A 132 -16.12 9.66 13.39
C ARG A 132 -16.91 10.94 13.63
N LYS A 133 -18.21 10.87 13.36
CA LYS A 133 -19.15 11.95 13.66
C LYS A 133 -19.45 11.98 15.17
N PRO A 134 -19.47 13.16 15.81
CA PRO A 134 -19.93 13.30 17.18
C PRO A 134 -21.43 12.94 17.31
N GLU A 135 -21.80 12.22 18.37
CA GLU A 135 -23.19 11.82 18.64
C GLU A 135 -24.10 13.00 19.02
N ARG A 136 -23.52 14.04 19.63
CA ARG A 136 -24.20 15.28 20.03
C ARG A 136 -23.55 16.47 19.33
N THR A 137 -24.14 16.92 18.23
CA THR A 137 -23.83 18.23 17.65
C THR A 137 -24.69 19.28 18.35
N HIS A 138 -24.07 20.33 18.91
CA HIS A 138 -24.83 21.52 19.28
C HIS A 138 -25.56 22.06 18.04
N ILE A 139 -26.70 22.72 18.24
CA ILE A 139 -27.52 23.28 17.15
C ILE A 139 -26.62 24.19 16.28
N GLY A 140 -26.43 23.82 15.01
CA GLY A 140 -25.60 24.56 14.04
C GLY A 140 -24.18 24.01 13.81
N ALA A 141 -23.72 22.99 14.54
CA ALA A 141 -22.44 22.34 14.26
C ALA A 141 -22.55 21.35 13.07
N PRO A 142 -21.60 21.34 12.13
CA PRO A 142 -21.62 20.41 11.00
C PRO A 142 -21.63 18.96 11.49
N ARG A 143 -22.54 18.15 10.94
CA ARG A 143 -22.65 16.70 11.21
C ARG A 143 -21.52 15.94 10.52
N MET A 144 -20.28 16.22 10.88
CA MET A 144 -19.09 15.68 10.24
C MET A 144 -18.01 15.35 11.28
N SER A 145 -17.12 14.44 10.94
CA SER A 145 -15.88 14.22 11.68
C SER A 145 -14.95 15.44 11.56
N ALA A 146 -14.10 15.64 12.55
CA ALA A 146 -13.19 16.78 12.57
C ALA A 146 -12.24 16.79 11.36
N HIS A 147 -11.77 15.61 10.94
CA HIS A 147 -10.96 15.47 9.73
C HIS A 147 -11.74 15.88 8.48
N ALA A 148 -12.97 15.36 8.31
CA ALA A 148 -13.83 15.67 7.18
C ALA A 148 -14.17 17.17 7.09
N LEU A 149 -14.41 17.80 8.24
CA LEU A 149 -14.71 19.24 8.34
C LEU A 149 -13.56 20.08 7.79
N VAL A 150 -12.33 19.83 8.23
CA VAL A 150 -11.16 20.60 7.76
C VAL A 150 -10.82 20.27 6.31
N GLN A 151 -10.87 19.00 5.90
CA GLN A 151 -10.58 18.63 4.51
C GLN A 151 -11.59 19.23 3.53
N GLU A 152 -12.89 19.21 3.85
CA GLU A 152 -13.93 19.83 3.01
C GLU A 152 -13.77 21.35 2.98
N TYR A 153 -13.40 21.98 4.10
CA TYR A 153 -13.07 23.41 4.13
C TYR A 153 -11.90 23.74 3.19
N LEU A 154 -10.77 23.01 3.27
CA LEU A 154 -9.60 23.23 2.41
C LEU A 154 -9.93 23.03 0.92
N ASN A 155 -10.76 22.05 0.59
CA ASN A 155 -11.12 21.78 -0.81
C ASN A 155 -12.10 22.82 -1.41
N LEU A 156 -12.74 23.65 -0.56
CA LEU A 156 -13.70 24.67 -0.96
C LEU A 156 -13.17 26.11 -0.86
N HIS A 157 -11.95 26.28 -0.35
CA HIS A 157 -11.35 27.57 -0.06
C HIS A 157 -9.88 27.60 -0.52
N ASP A 158 -9.25 28.77 -0.53
CA ASP A 158 -7.93 28.96 -1.15
C ASP A 158 -6.74 28.53 -0.26
N GLU A 159 -6.98 28.11 0.99
CA GLU A 159 -5.88 27.70 1.88
C GLU A 159 -5.34 26.30 1.52
N LEU A 160 -4.03 26.20 1.31
CA LEU A 160 -3.37 24.96 0.85
C LEU A 160 -3.20 23.90 1.95
N TYR A 161 -3.02 24.32 3.20
CA TYR A 161 -2.76 23.44 4.34
C TYR A 161 -3.66 23.78 5.51
N GLY A 162 -3.93 22.80 6.38
CA GLY A 162 -4.68 22.99 7.61
C GLY A 162 -4.31 21.97 8.69
N ILE A 163 -4.56 22.30 9.95
CA ILE A 163 -4.27 21.40 11.08
C ILE A 163 -5.58 20.98 11.75
N VAL A 164 -5.70 19.69 12.06
CA VAL A 164 -6.79 19.16 12.87
C VAL A 164 -6.24 18.34 14.03
N THR A 165 -6.75 18.57 15.25
CA THR A 165 -6.27 17.84 16.44
C THR A 165 -7.34 17.73 17.52
N ASN A 166 -7.25 16.66 18.30
CA ASN A 166 -7.97 16.49 19.57
C ASN A 166 -7.03 16.64 20.78
N GLY A 167 -5.80 17.12 20.59
CA GLY A 167 -4.77 17.20 21.64
C GLY A 167 -4.05 15.88 21.93
N ARG A 168 -4.51 14.74 21.41
CA ARG A 168 -3.80 13.45 21.50
C ARG A 168 -3.19 13.04 20.17
N ILE A 169 -3.90 13.33 19.09
CA ILE A 169 -3.45 13.13 17.72
C ILE A 169 -3.51 14.49 17.04
N LEU A 170 -2.47 14.82 16.27
CA LEU A 170 -2.41 16.02 15.44
C LEU A 170 -2.18 15.61 13.99
N ARG A 171 -2.98 16.15 13.06
CA ARG A 171 -2.82 15.94 11.63
C ARG A 171 -2.59 17.24 10.90
N LEU A 172 -1.60 17.25 10.01
CA LEU A 172 -1.44 18.23 8.95
C LEU A 172 -2.13 17.69 7.70
N LEU A 173 -3.09 18.45 7.19
CA LEU A 173 -3.83 18.17 5.95
C LEU A 173 -3.35 19.12 4.86
N ARG A 174 -3.37 18.63 3.62
CA ARG A 174 -3.16 19.43 2.41
C ARG A 174 -4.46 19.43 1.60
N ASP A 175 -4.70 20.49 0.84
CA ASP A 175 -5.75 20.48 -0.18
C ASP A 175 -5.60 19.24 -1.08
N SER A 176 -6.73 18.68 -1.49
CA SER A 176 -6.73 17.58 -2.43
C SER A 176 -7.82 17.81 -3.46
N SER A 177 -7.43 18.44 -4.57
CA SER A 177 -8.29 18.56 -5.76
C SER A 177 -8.67 17.19 -6.36
N ARG A 178 -7.98 16.12 -5.97
CA ARG A 178 -8.28 14.74 -6.37
C ARG A 178 -9.16 14.05 -5.33
N LEU A 179 -10.46 13.98 -5.60
CA LEU A 179 -11.54 13.39 -4.79
C LEU A 179 -11.33 11.93 -4.28
N ILE A 180 -10.24 11.26 -4.62
CA ILE A 180 -10.11 9.80 -4.53
C ILE A 180 -8.99 9.34 -3.57
N LYS A 181 -8.08 10.24 -3.14
CA LYS A 181 -6.95 9.86 -2.27
C LYS A 181 -6.83 10.77 -1.06
N LEU A 182 -6.84 10.15 0.12
CA LEU A 182 -6.54 10.80 1.40
C LEU A 182 -5.04 11.07 1.48
N SER A 183 -4.66 12.23 2.00
CA SER A 183 -3.26 12.64 2.11
C SER A 183 -3.07 13.49 3.37
N TYR A 184 -2.37 12.96 4.37
CA TYR A 184 -2.13 13.68 5.63
C TYR A 184 -0.90 13.14 6.38
N LEU A 185 -0.31 14.01 7.19
CA LEU A 185 0.76 13.68 8.12
C LEU A 185 0.20 13.69 9.53
N GLU A 186 0.37 12.61 10.29
CA GLU A 186 -0.18 12.42 11.62
C GLU A 186 0.92 12.23 12.66
N PHE A 187 0.76 12.87 13.80
CA PHE A 187 1.60 12.74 14.99
C PHE A 187 0.75 12.24 16.17
N ASP A 188 1.16 11.12 16.75
CA ASP A 188 0.61 10.57 17.99
C ASP A 188 1.28 11.25 19.20
N LEU A 189 0.65 12.31 19.70
CA LEU A 189 1.16 13.09 20.82
C LEU A 189 1.11 12.29 22.14
N ASP A 190 0.15 11.38 22.30
CA ASP A 190 0.12 10.46 23.44
C ASP A 190 1.41 9.64 23.50
N ARG A 191 1.86 9.08 22.37
CA ARG A 191 3.14 8.36 22.29
C ARG A 191 4.35 9.26 22.42
N ILE A 192 4.39 10.39 21.71
CA ILE A 192 5.54 11.31 21.74
C ILE A 192 5.87 11.69 23.18
N PHE A 193 4.88 12.17 23.93
CA PHE A 193 5.11 12.67 25.29
C PHE A 193 4.98 11.59 26.37
N GLY A 194 4.16 10.56 26.16
CA GLY A 194 3.99 9.45 27.10
C GLY A 194 5.21 8.53 27.15
N ASP A 195 5.79 8.20 26.00
CA ASP A 195 6.97 7.32 25.90
C ASP A 195 8.29 8.11 25.88
N GLY A 196 8.24 9.44 25.87
CA GLY A 196 9.42 10.31 25.91
C GLY A 196 10.23 10.32 24.60
N LEU A 197 9.56 10.26 23.45
CA LEU A 197 10.17 10.16 22.12
C LEU A 197 10.68 11.52 21.62
N PHE A 198 11.84 11.96 22.13
CA PHE A 198 12.46 13.23 21.74
C PHE A 198 12.75 13.33 20.23
N ALA A 199 13.17 12.22 19.59
CA ALA A 199 13.48 12.21 18.16
C ALA A 199 12.24 12.51 17.30
N ASP A 200 11.10 11.91 17.63
CA ASP A 200 9.82 12.16 16.95
C ASP A 200 9.33 13.60 17.21
N PHE A 201 9.52 14.14 18.42
CA PHE A 201 9.24 15.55 18.71
C PHE A 201 10.12 16.50 17.89
N ALA A 202 11.40 16.19 17.70
CA ALA A 202 12.29 17.02 16.89
C ALA A 202 11.79 17.11 15.43
N ILE A 203 11.30 15.99 14.87
CA ILE A 203 10.66 16.00 13.54
C ILE A 203 9.38 16.83 13.54
N LEU A 204 8.51 16.65 14.55
CA LEU A 204 7.31 17.47 14.72
C LEU A 204 7.66 18.95 14.72
N TYR A 205 8.64 19.36 15.53
CA TYR A 205 9.09 20.74 15.63
C TYR A 205 9.58 21.27 14.29
N ARG A 206 10.46 20.54 13.61
CA ARG A 206 11.05 20.98 12.33
C ARG A 206 10.04 21.07 11.20
N LEU A 207 9.05 20.18 11.13
CA LEU A 207 8.03 20.18 10.07
C LEU A 207 6.90 21.16 10.34
N LEU A 208 6.44 21.23 11.58
CA LEU A 208 5.28 22.03 11.94
C LEU A 208 5.63 23.42 12.44
N HIS A 209 6.90 23.80 12.58
CA HIS A 209 7.25 25.19 12.91
C HIS A 209 6.56 26.17 11.97
N VAL A 210 6.03 27.27 12.51
CA VAL A 210 5.17 28.23 11.78
C VAL A 210 5.81 28.77 10.51
N SER A 211 7.15 28.85 10.47
CA SER A 211 7.89 29.33 9.31
C SER A 211 7.80 28.42 8.07
N ARG A 212 7.32 27.19 8.23
CA ARG A 212 7.13 26.23 7.12
C ARG A 212 5.85 26.48 6.34
N LEU A 213 4.85 27.05 7.02
CA LEU A 213 3.55 27.34 6.42
C LEU A 213 3.64 28.50 5.41
N PRO A 214 2.70 28.54 4.45
CA PRO A 214 2.55 29.67 3.52
C PRO A 214 2.58 31.03 4.22
N ALA A 215 3.33 31.98 3.67
CA ALA A 215 3.32 33.36 4.15
C ALA A 215 1.96 34.03 3.84
N SER A 216 1.44 33.79 2.63
CA SER A 216 0.11 34.18 2.16
C SER A 216 -0.50 33.04 1.34
N SER A 217 -1.81 33.12 1.05
CA SER A 217 -2.47 32.12 0.19
C SER A 217 -1.88 32.11 -1.23
N GLU A 218 -1.46 33.27 -1.76
CA GLU A 218 -0.82 33.39 -3.08
C GLU A 218 0.58 32.78 -3.11
N ALA A 219 1.33 32.86 -2.01
CA ALA A 219 2.69 32.31 -1.88
C ALA A 219 2.70 30.87 -1.35
N ALA A 220 1.59 30.15 -1.41
CA ALA A 220 1.49 28.80 -0.85
C ALA A 220 2.42 27.80 -1.55
N ALA A 221 2.59 27.93 -2.87
CA ALA A 221 3.51 27.11 -3.66
C ALA A 221 5.00 27.27 -3.27
N GLU A 222 5.36 28.41 -2.67
CA GLU A 222 6.74 28.74 -2.28
C GLU A 222 7.06 28.32 -0.83
N SER A 223 6.04 27.89 -0.08
CA SER A 223 6.19 27.48 1.31
C SER A 223 7.14 26.29 1.45
N LEU A 224 7.89 26.23 2.56
CA LEU A 224 8.85 25.13 2.77
C LEU A 224 8.13 23.78 2.85
N ILE A 225 6.93 23.75 3.45
CA ILE A 225 6.16 22.50 3.54
C ILE A 225 5.70 22.01 2.16
N GLU A 226 5.33 22.91 1.25
CA GLU A 226 4.99 22.54 -0.14
C GLU A 226 6.23 22.12 -0.91
N ARG A 227 7.38 22.77 -0.68
CA ARG A 227 8.65 22.31 -1.27
C ARG A 227 8.99 20.89 -0.83
N TYR A 228 8.88 20.57 0.46
CA TYR A 228 9.09 19.21 0.97
C TYR A 228 8.11 18.21 0.35
N HIS A 229 6.86 18.62 0.12
CA HIS A 229 5.88 17.82 -0.60
C HIS A 229 6.32 17.54 -2.05
N GLN A 230 6.77 18.55 -2.80
CA GLN A 230 7.27 18.36 -4.17
C GLN A 230 8.53 17.48 -4.20
N ASP A 231 9.49 17.72 -3.30
CA ASP A 231 10.70 16.90 -3.16
C ASP A 231 10.35 15.44 -2.87
N SER A 232 9.29 15.20 -2.08
CA SER A 232 8.77 13.86 -1.78
C SER A 232 8.19 13.15 -3.00
N LEU A 233 7.44 13.87 -3.84
CA LEU A 233 6.88 13.34 -5.09
C LEU A 233 8.00 12.93 -6.06
N ASP A 234 9.01 13.79 -6.19
CA ASP A 234 10.16 13.56 -7.04
C ASP A 234 11.04 12.40 -6.52
N SER A 235 11.27 12.35 -5.20
CA SER A 235 12.01 11.25 -4.55
C SER A 235 11.28 9.93 -4.75
N GLY A 236 9.97 9.89 -4.53
CA GLY A 236 9.14 8.70 -4.77
C GLY A 236 9.21 8.21 -6.21
N ALA A 237 9.23 9.12 -7.20
CA ALA A 237 9.40 8.76 -8.59
C ALA A 237 10.77 8.12 -8.89
N ARG A 238 11.85 8.69 -8.35
CA ARG A 238 13.21 8.13 -8.50
C ARG A 238 13.36 6.78 -7.80
N ILE A 239 12.82 6.63 -6.59
CA ILE A 239 12.86 5.37 -5.83
C ILE A 239 12.12 4.27 -6.61
N ARG A 240 10.98 4.58 -7.23
CA ARG A 240 10.24 3.63 -8.07
C ARG A 240 11.08 3.14 -9.27
N ASP A 241 11.71 4.05 -10.00
CA ASP A 241 12.56 3.70 -11.14
C ASP A 241 13.79 2.89 -10.71
N GLY A 242 14.39 3.26 -9.58
CA GLY A 242 15.49 2.53 -8.96
C GLY A 242 15.09 1.12 -8.51
N LEU A 243 13.92 0.99 -7.87
CA LEU A 243 13.40 -0.27 -7.39
C LEU A 243 13.09 -1.24 -8.54
N SER A 244 12.52 -0.75 -9.65
CA SER A 244 12.29 -1.56 -10.85
C SER A 244 13.59 -2.20 -11.36
N LYS A 245 14.66 -1.41 -11.49
CA LYS A 245 15.99 -1.91 -11.86
C LYS A 245 16.58 -2.87 -10.82
N ALA A 246 16.41 -2.58 -9.54
CA ALA A 246 16.90 -3.42 -8.46
C ALA A 246 16.21 -4.80 -8.45
N VAL A 247 14.91 -4.83 -8.73
CA VAL A 247 14.15 -6.09 -8.85
C VAL A 247 14.62 -6.89 -10.07
N GLU A 248 14.79 -6.23 -11.21
CA GLU A 248 15.32 -6.86 -12.42
C GLU A 248 16.69 -7.51 -12.16
N GLN A 249 17.57 -6.80 -11.46
CA GLN A 249 18.87 -7.31 -11.07
C GLN A 249 18.76 -8.47 -10.07
N ALA A 250 17.89 -8.36 -9.06
CA ALA A 250 17.67 -9.41 -8.08
C ALA A 250 17.16 -10.71 -8.73
N ILE A 251 16.28 -10.63 -9.74
CA ILE A 251 15.83 -11.82 -10.49
C ILE A 251 17.02 -12.49 -11.17
N ARG A 252 17.91 -11.73 -11.83
CA ARG A 252 19.12 -12.29 -12.46
C ARG A 252 20.06 -12.91 -11.43
N ASP A 253 20.25 -12.25 -10.30
CA ASP A 253 21.16 -12.72 -9.25
C ASP A 253 20.62 -13.99 -8.59
N PHE A 254 19.31 -14.06 -8.30
CA PHE A 254 18.67 -15.29 -7.86
C PHE A 254 18.79 -16.40 -8.92
N ALA A 255 18.45 -16.10 -10.18
CA ALA A 255 18.52 -17.06 -11.28
C ALA A 255 19.91 -17.70 -11.36
N ASN A 256 20.96 -16.88 -11.40
CA ASN A 256 22.35 -17.32 -11.48
C ASN A 256 22.79 -18.01 -10.18
N GLY A 257 22.36 -17.52 -9.03
CA GLY A 257 22.67 -18.08 -7.72
C GLY A 257 22.22 -19.52 -7.59
N PHE A 258 20.97 -19.83 -7.96
CA PHE A 258 20.47 -21.20 -7.94
C PHE A 258 21.19 -22.09 -8.95
N LEU A 259 21.46 -21.62 -10.17
CA LEU A 259 22.12 -22.42 -11.20
C LEU A 259 23.58 -22.74 -10.85
N THR A 260 24.27 -21.81 -10.19
CA THR A 260 25.70 -21.95 -9.86
C THR A 260 25.96 -22.59 -8.49
N HIS A 261 24.95 -22.70 -7.61
CA HIS A 261 25.14 -23.31 -6.30
C HIS A 261 25.47 -24.81 -6.42
N ARG A 262 26.54 -25.26 -5.75
CA ARG A 262 27.05 -26.63 -5.88
C ARG A 262 25.99 -27.71 -5.62
N ASP A 263 25.13 -27.53 -4.62
CA ASP A 263 24.16 -28.54 -4.18
C ASP A 263 22.88 -28.63 -5.04
N ASN A 264 22.81 -27.92 -6.19
CA ASN A 264 21.63 -27.85 -7.06
C ASN A 264 21.72 -28.70 -8.34
N ASP A 265 22.35 -29.88 -8.26
CA ASP A 265 22.50 -30.77 -9.44
C ASP A 265 21.16 -31.20 -10.04
N ALA A 266 20.17 -31.49 -9.19
CA ALA A 266 18.83 -31.88 -9.63
C ALA A 266 18.14 -30.77 -10.44
N LEU A 267 18.29 -29.50 -10.04
CA LEU A 267 17.76 -28.36 -10.78
C LEU A 267 18.43 -28.23 -12.15
N ARG A 268 19.77 -28.30 -12.19
CA ARG A 268 20.53 -28.26 -13.45
C ARG A 268 20.22 -29.43 -14.38
N GLN A 269 19.95 -30.60 -13.83
CA GLN A 269 19.56 -31.79 -14.60
C GLN A 269 18.17 -31.62 -15.20
N SER A 270 17.19 -31.16 -14.42
CA SER A 270 15.82 -30.87 -14.89
C SER A 270 15.81 -29.90 -16.08
N ILE A 271 16.65 -28.86 -16.04
CA ILE A 271 16.82 -27.91 -17.16
C ILE A 271 17.43 -28.60 -18.39
N ARG A 272 18.49 -29.40 -18.22
CA ARG A 272 19.16 -30.11 -19.32
C ARG A 272 18.24 -31.13 -20.01
N GLU A 273 17.37 -31.77 -19.24
CA GLU A 273 16.39 -32.74 -19.74
C GLU A 273 15.14 -32.08 -20.35
N GLY A 274 15.02 -30.74 -20.28
CA GLY A 274 13.87 -30.00 -20.79
C GLY A 274 12.63 -30.07 -19.89
N ASN A 275 12.75 -30.66 -18.69
CA ASN A 275 11.67 -30.74 -17.69
C ASN A 275 11.35 -29.36 -17.07
N LEU A 276 12.29 -28.44 -17.09
CA LEU A 276 12.12 -27.05 -16.66
C LEU A 276 12.50 -26.08 -17.78
N SER A 277 11.50 -25.41 -18.36
CA SER A 277 11.71 -24.41 -19.40
C SER A 277 12.22 -23.07 -18.82
N PRO A 278 12.87 -22.22 -19.63
CA PRO A 278 13.28 -20.88 -19.21
C PRO A 278 12.11 -20.03 -18.69
N GLU A 279 10.95 -20.14 -19.34
CA GLU A 279 9.73 -19.40 -18.99
C GLU A 279 9.20 -19.84 -17.63
N SER A 280 9.12 -21.15 -17.39
CA SER A 280 8.67 -21.71 -16.11
C SER A 280 9.63 -21.35 -14.98
N TYR A 281 10.94 -21.42 -15.23
CA TYR A 281 11.95 -21.00 -14.26
C TYR A 281 11.83 -19.51 -13.90
N TYR A 282 11.65 -18.65 -14.92
CA TYR A 282 11.42 -17.22 -14.72
C TYR A 282 10.15 -16.95 -13.91
N GLN A 283 9.05 -17.68 -14.16
CA GLN A 283 7.81 -17.55 -13.38
C GLN A 283 8.03 -17.88 -11.90
N HIS A 284 8.81 -18.91 -11.58
CA HIS A 284 9.14 -19.25 -10.18
C HIS A 284 9.98 -18.17 -9.50
N LEU A 285 10.95 -17.58 -10.20
CA LEU A 285 11.76 -16.47 -9.70
C LEU A 285 10.91 -15.21 -9.47
N LEU A 286 9.98 -14.93 -10.38
CA LEU A 286 9.09 -13.79 -10.26
C LEU A 286 8.17 -13.96 -9.04
N ARG A 287 7.59 -15.15 -8.83
CA ARG A 287 6.81 -15.48 -7.62
C ARG A 287 7.64 -15.37 -6.35
N LEU A 288 8.92 -15.75 -6.38
CA LEU A 288 9.83 -15.55 -5.25
C LEU A 288 9.95 -14.06 -4.90
N ILE A 289 10.26 -13.21 -5.88
CA ILE A 289 10.32 -11.75 -5.68
C ILE A 289 8.99 -11.20 -5.17
N TYR A 290 7.86 -11.66 -5.72
CA TYR A 290 6.54 -11.18 -5.34
C TYR A 290 6.25 -11.48 -3.86
N ARG A 291 6.60 -12.68 -3.38
CA ARG A 291 6.54 -13.00 -1.94
C ARG A 291 7.39 -12.06 -1.10
N LEU A 292 8.64 -11.79 -1.52
CA LEU A 292 9.54 -10.93 -0.76
C LEU A 292 8.98 -9.52 -0.62
N LEU A 293 8.60 -8.91 -1.74
CA LEU A 293 8.06 -7.57 -1.78
C LEU A 293 6.72 -7.49 -1.04
N PHE A 294 5.84 -8.49 -1.19
CA PHE A 294 4.57 -8.55 -0.46
C PHE A 294 4.81 -8.59 1.06
N LEU A 295 5.67 -9.50 1.52
CA LEU A 295 6.00 -9.63 2.94
C LEU A 295 6.63 -8.35 3.51
N LEU A 296 7.53 -7.69 2.77
CA LEU A 296 8.09 -6.39 3.16
C LEU A 296 6.99 -5.33 3.34
N VAL A 297 6.02 -5.25 2.42
CA VAL A 297 4.92 -4.28 2.51
C VAL A 297 4.02 -4.58 3.72
N ILE A 298 3.59 -5.83 3.90
CA ILE A 298 2.66 -6.14 5.01
C ILE A 298 3.33 -6.06 6.38
N GLU A 299 4.63 -6.36 6.48
CA GLU A 299 5.40 -6.22 7.71
C GLU A 299 5.53 -4.75 8.10
N GLU A 300 5.90 -3.87 7.16
CA GLU A 300 6.05 -2.45 7.45
C GLU A 300 4.72 -1.73 7.69
N ARG A 301 3.61 -2.20 7.10
CA ARG A 301 2.26 -1.69 7.37
C ARG A 301 1.59 -2.30 8.62
N ASP A 302 2.29 -3.17 9.35
CA ASP A 302 1.77 -3.93 10.50
C ASP A 302 0.47 -4.71 10.19
N LEU A 303 0.35 -5.22 8.95
CA LEU A 303 -0.81 -5.98 8.46
C LEU A 303 -0.67 -7.49 8.66
N VAL A 304 0.49 -7.96 9.14
CA VAL A 304 0.79 -9.38 9.37
C VAL A 304 -0.16 -10.01 10.40
N PHE A 305 -0.51 -9.26 11.45
CA PHE A 305 -1.25 -9.78 12.59
C PHE A 305 -2.63 -9.17 12.72
N PRO A 306 -3.67 -9.96 13.05
CA PRO A 306 -4.94 -9.40 13.47
C PRO A 306 -4.78 -8.63 14.78
N PRO A 307 -5.68 -7.65 15.08
CA PRO A 307 -5.64 -6.89 16.33
C PRO A 307 -5.68 -7.75 17.60
N SER A 308 -6.21 -8.98 17.52
CA SER A 308 -6.29 -9.94 18.63
C SER A 308 -4.98 -10.66 18.96
N ALA A 309 -3.95 -10.57 18.11
CA ALA A 309 -2.68 -11.28 18.32
C ALA A 309 -1.89 -10.72 19.51
N SER A 310 -1.37 -11.60 20.36
CA SER A 310 -0.66 -11.21 21.58
C SER A 310 0.73 -10.62 21.30
N ASN A 311 1.22 -9.74 22.19
CA ASN A 311 2.55 -9.14 22.08
C ASN A 311 3.70 -10.17 22.01
N PRO A 312 3.70 -11.27 22.81
CA PRO A 312 4.75 -12.29 22.71
C PRO A 312 4.81 -12.97 21.34
N GLN A 313 3.66 -13.27 20.74
CA GLN A 313 3.59 -13.86 19.40
C GLN A 313 4.20 -12.94 18.34
N ARG A 314 3.86 -11.65 18.40
CA ARG A 314 4.41 -10.61 17.51
C ARG A 314 5.93 -10.50 17.66
N ASP A 315 6.46 -10.52 18.89
CA ASP A 315 7.91 -10.44 19.15
C ASP A 315 8.67 -11.66 18.59
N ILE A 316 8.15 -12.88 18.77
CA ILE A 316 8.76 -14.10 18.22
C ILE A 316 8.87 -14.01 16.69
N TYR A 317 7.79 -13.62 16.01
CA TYR A 317 7.83 -13.45 14.55
C TYR A 317 8.85 -12.41 14.13
N ARG A 318 8.78 -11.20 14.71
CA ARG A 318 9.67 -10.09 14.35
C ARG A 318 11.14 -10.44 14.58
N ARG A 319 11.45 -11.18 15.65
CA ARG A 319 12.82 -11.53 16.01
C ARG A 319 13.42 -12.70 15.22
N TYR A 320 12.62 -13.66 14.78
CA TYR A 320 13.15 -14.90 14.21
C TYR A 320 12.74 -15.16 12.76
N TYR A 321 11.56 -14.71 12.34
CA TYR A 321 10.97 -15.08 11.05
C TYR A 321 10.78 -13.91 10.08
N SER A 322 10.74 -12.66 10.57
CA SER A 322 10.46 -11.51 9.70
C SER A 322 11.45 -11.36 8.55
N LEU A 323 10.97 -10.87 7.41
CA LEU A 323 11.85 -10.39 6.35
C LEU A 323 12.57 -9.10 6.75
N GLU A 324 11.98 -8.28 7.61
CA GLU A 324 12.65 -7.12 8.20
C GLU A 324 13.98 -7.52 8.87
N ARG A 325 14.01 -8.64 9.61
CA ARG A 325 15.26 -9.21 10.15
C ARG A 325 16.27 -9.52 9.04
N LEU A 326 15.87 -10.27 8.01
CA LEU A 326 16.79 -10.65 6.93
C LEU A 326 17.31 -9.43 6.18
N ARG A 327 16.46 -8.42 6.00
CA ARG A 327 16.83 -7.13 5.43
C ARG A 327 17.86 -6.39 6.29
N LEU A 328 17.71 -6.36 7.61
CA LEU A 328 18.73 -5.79 8.52
C LEU A 328 20.05 -6.56 8.47
N LEU A 329 20.00 -7.89 8.31
CA LEU A 329 21.22 -8.69 8.12
C LEU A 329 21.90 -8.41 6.79
N SER A 330 21.15 -8.05 5.74
CA SER A 330 21.70 -7.75 4.40
C SER A 330 22.63 -6.54 4.37
N GLU A 331 22.49 -5.64 5.35
CA GLU A 331 23.36 -4.47 5.53
C GLU A 331 24.74 -4.85 6.09
N LYS A 332 24.84 -6.01 6.75
CA LYS A 332 26.09 -6.53 7.35
C LYS A 332 26.87 -7.35 6.32
N ARG A 333 27.72 -6.68 5.53
CA ARG A 333 28.49 -7.31 4.42
C ARG A 333 29.26 -8.58 4.79
N HIS A 334 29.74 -8.70 6.04
CA HIS A 334 30.49 -9.88 6.48
C HIS A 334 29.63 -11.15 6.62
N LEU A 335 28.29 -11.03 6.63
CA LEU A 335 27.36 -12.16 6.65
C LEU A 335 27.05 -12.72 5.26
N ALA A 336 27.39 -11.98 4.20
CA ALA A 336 27.20 -12.37 2.80
C ALA A 336 28.27 -13.39 2.36
N ASP A 337 28.23 -14.59 2.95
CA ASP A 337 29.18 -15.67 2.70
C ASP A 337 28.55 -16.82 1.89
N LYS A 338 29.09 -17.08 0.70
CA LYS A 338 28.64 -18.14 -0.21
C LYS A 338 28.72 -19.57 0.35
N ARG A 339 29.46 -19.78 1.44
CA ARG A 339 29.62 -21.11 2.07
C ARG A 339 28.40 -21.51 2.89
N HIS A 340 27.58 -20.55 3.29
CA HIS A 340 26.41 -20.74 4.13
C HIS A 340 25.13 -20.48 3.33
N HIS A 341 24.07 -21.23 3.63
CA HIS A 341 22.74 -21.13 3.00
C HIS A 341 21.61 -21.20 4.05
N ASP A 342 21.94 -21.01 5.32
CA ASP A 342 21.01 -21.06 6.45
C ASP A 342 19.94 -19.96 6.38
N LEU A 343 20.28 -18.80 5.82
CA LEU A 343 19.32 -17.69 5.68
C LEU A 343 18.28 -17.97 4.59
N TRP A 344 18.64 -18.71 3.55
CA TRP A 344 17.69 -19.21 2.55
C TRP A 344 16.69 -20.18 3.19
N LEU A 345 17.17 -21.13 4.01
CA LEU A 345 16.31 -22.05 4.74
C LEU A 345 15.42 -21.32 5.76
N ALA A 346 15.94 -20.30 6.44
CA ALA A 346 15.16 -19.46 7.34
C ALA A 346 14.02 -18.73 6.59
N MET A 347 14.30 -18.22 5.39
CA MET A 347 13.28 -17.57 4.56
C MET A 347 12.20 -18.53 4.06
N LEU A 348 12.57 -19.75 3.68
CA LEU A 348 11.59 -20.80 3.37
C LEU A 348 10.70 -21.13 4.58
N ALA A 349 11.27 -21.14 5.79
CA ALA A 349 10.50 -21.30 7.02
C ALA A 349 9.52 -20.14 7.24
N THR A 350 9.91 -18.90 6.90
CA THR A 350 9.01 -17.73 6.90
C THR A 350 7.84 -17.93 5.94
N PHE A 351 8.09 -18.35 4.69
CA PHE A 351 7.00 -18.61 3.73
C PHE A 351 6.02 -19.66 4.24
N ARG A 352 6.55 -20.73 4.86
CA ARG A 352 5.74 -21.80 5.44
C ARG A 352 4.79 -21.31 6.54
N LEU A 353 5.10 -20.23 7.25
CA LEU A 353 4.18 -19.66 8.25
C LEU A 353 2.88 -19.14 7.62
N PHE A 354 2.91 -18.72 6.36
CA PHE A 354 1.77 -18.11 5.68
C PHE A 354 0.99 -19.07 4.77
N GLU A 355 1.42 -20.33 4.70
CA GLU A 355 0.72 -21.40 3.97
C GLU A 355 -0.57 -21.81 4.70
N ALA A 356 -1.61 -22.19 3.94
CA ALA A 356 -2.94 -22.56 4.48
C ALA A 356 -2.90 -23.66 5.56
N HIS A 357 -1.97 -24.62 5.46
CA HIS A 357 -1.77 -25.70 6.42
C HIS A 357 -0.43 -25.58 7.16
N GLY A 358 0.14 -24.37 7.19
CA GLY A 358 1.39 -24.06 7.84
C GLY A 358 1.31 -23.93 9.36
N PRO A 359 2.46 -23.85 10.06
CA PRO A 359 2.49 -23.70 11.51
C PRO A 359 2.20 -22.27 12.00
N GLY A 360 1.88 -21.32 11.11
CA GLY A 360 1.69 -19.90 11.45
C GLY A 360 0.61 -19.63 12.50
N HIS A 361 -0.44 -20.44 12.55
CA HIS A 361 -1.51 -20.32 13.56
C HIS A 361 -0.97 -20.38 15.00
N LYS A 362 0.13 -21.11 15.25
CA LYS A 362 0.78 -21.17 16.57
C LYS A 362 1.36 -19.81 16.99
N LEU A 363 1.75 -18.99 16.03
CA LEU A 363 2.20 -17.62 16.22
C LEU A 363 1.06 -16.61 16.07
N GLY A 364 -0.21 -17.02 15.94
CA GLY A 364 -1.32 -16.10 15.73
C GLY A 364 -1.35 -15.47 14.33
N LEU A 365 -0.65 -16.08 13.36
CA LEU A 365 -0.68 -15.67 11.96
C LEU A 365 -1.86 -16.33 11.25
N ALA A 366 -2.60 -15.53 10.49
CA ALA A 366 -3.53 -16.07 9.50
C ALA A 366 -2.76 -16.48 8.24
N PRO A 367 -3.17 -17.56 7.56
CA PRO A 367 -2.59 -17.92 6.28
C PRO A 367 -2.89 -16.82 5.25
N LEU A 368 -1.89 -16.42 4.48
CA LEU A 368 -2.12 -15.55 3.33
C LEU A 368 -2.74 -16.36 2.18
N ALA A 369 -2.44 -17.66 2.08
CA ALA A 369 -3.02 -18.57 1.08
C ALA A 369 -2.90 -18.03 -0.38
N GLY A 370 -3.73 -18.56 -1.28
CA GLY A 370 -3.67 -18.25 -2.72
C GLY A 370 -2.47 -18.88 -3.43
N ASP A 371 -2.39 -18.66 -4.75
CA ASP A 371 -1.33 -19.25 -5.58
C ASP A 371 0.05 -18.70 -5.18
N LEU A 372 0.14 -17.41 -4.86
CA LEU A 372 1.38 -16.77 -4.43
C LEU A 372 1.99 -17.40 -3.17
N PHE A 373 1.21 -17.76 -2.14
CA PHE A 373 1.73 -18.38 -0.90
C PHE A 373 1.49 -19.89 -0.81
N SER A 374 1.16 -20.55 -1.91
CA SER A 374 1.05 -22.01 -1.96
C SER A 374 2.44 -22.69 -1.82
N PRO A 375 2.54 -23.90 -1.24
CA PRO A 375 3.82 -24.63 -1.18
C PRO A 375 4.48 -24.83 -2.56
N ALA A 376 3.68 -24.88 -3.62
CA ALA A 376 4.12 -25.08 -5.00
C ALA A 376 4.49 -23.77 -5.74
N ALA A 377 4.29 -22.58 -5.16
CA ALA A 377 4.38 -21.33 -5.93
C ALA A 377 5.75 -21.12 -6.58
N ILE A 378 6.82 -21.38 -5.83
CA ILE A 378 8.22 -21.24 -6.30
C ILE A 378 8.77 -22.55 -6.88
N GLY A 379 7.92 -23.58 -7.02
CA GLY A 379 8.24 -24.85 -7.68
C GLY A 379 9.56 -25.48 -7.23
N PRO A 380 10.47 -25.83 -8.16
CA PRO A 380 11.72 -26.51 -7.83
C PRO A 380 12.68 -25.66 -7.00
N LEU A 381 12.49 -24.33 -6.93
CA LEU A 381 13.32 -23.46 -6.09
C LEU A 381 13.17 -23.79 -4.60
N ALA A 382 12.01 -24.27 -4.15
CA ALA A 382 11.79 -24.65 -2.75
C ALA A 382 12.71 -25.79 -2.28
N GLY A 383 13.12 -26.67 -3.20
CA GLY A 383 14.07 -27.75 -2.93
C GLY A 383 15.53 -27.39 -3.24
N ALA A 384 15.78 -26.22 -3.83
CA ALA A 384 17.11 -25.76 -4.19
C ALA A 384 17.79 -25.03 -3.02
N MET A 385 19.11 -24.92 -3.09
CA MET A 385 19.95 -24.20 -2.14
C MET A 385 20.43 -22.87 -2.73
N LEU A 386 20.59 -21.85 -1.90
CA LEU A 386 21.06 -20.53 -2.29
C LEU A 386 22.04 -19.99 -1.26
N GLY A 387 23.19 -19.49 -1.72
CA GLY A 387 24.21 -18.90 -0.84
C GLY A 387 23.72 -17.62 -0.17
N ASN A 388 24.17 -17.37 1.06
CA ASN A 388 23.85 -16.16 1.81
C ASN A 388 24.36 -14.90 1.11
N ASP A 389 25.43 -14.99 0.33
CA ASP A 389 25.94 -13.90 -0.51
C ASP A 389 24.90 -13.43 -1.53
N VAL A 390 24.26 -14.36 -2.24
CA VAL A 390 23.22 -14.05 -3.22
C VAL A 390 21.95 -13.55 -2.53
N LEU A 391 21.47 -14.24 -1.49
CA LEU A 391 20.24 -13.86 -0.80
C LEU A 391 20.36 -12.46 -0.18
N LEU A 392 21.42 -12.20 0.57
CA LEU A 392 21.64 -10.90 1.20
C LEU A 392 21.97 -9.82 0.17
N GLY A 393 22.69 -10.15 -0.91
CA GLY A 393 22.89 -9.24 -2.04
C GLY A 393 21.57 -8.76 -2.64
N CYS A 394 20.65 -9.69 -2.93
CA CYS A 394 19.33 -9.39 -3.46
C CYS A 394 18.48 -8.59 -2.47
N LEU A 395 18.40 -9.01 -1.20
CA LEU A 395 17.64 -8.28 -0.17
C LEU A 395 18.20 -6.87 0.07
N ARG A 396 19.52 -6.69 -0.05
CA ARG A 396 20.15 -5.37 0.03
C ARG A 396 19.78 -4.50 -1.16
N ALA A 397 19.79 -5.05 -2.37
CA ALA A 397 19.38 -4.32 -3.58
C ALA A 397 17.90 -3.90 -3.52
N LEU A 398 17.02 -4.77 -3.01
CA LEU A 398 15.61 -4.45 -2.78
C LEU A 398 15.40 -3.49 -1.60
N GLY A 399 16.31 -3.49 -0.63
CA GLY A 399 16.17 -2.74 0.61
C GLY A 399 16.78 -1.35 0.59
N LEU A 400 17.81 -1.12 -0.23
CA LEU A 400 18.59 0.11 -0.26
C LEU A 400 18.66 0.66 -1.68
N TYR A 401 18.36 1.94 -1.82
CA TYR A 401 18.55 2.70 -3.05
C TYR A 401 19.76 3.63 -2.88
N GLN A 402 20.63 3.68 -3.88
CA GLN A 402 21.73 4.64 -3.89
C GLN A 402 21.40 5.75 -4.88
N HIS A 403 21.31 6.99 -4.39
CA HIS A 403 21.00 8.13 -5.22
C HIS A 403 22.16 8.39 -6.21
N PRO A 404 21.88 8.51 -7.52
CA PRO A 404 22.92 8.55 -8.55
C PRO A 404 23.80 9.80 -8.48
N GLU A 405 23.25 10.95 -8.06
CA GLU A 405 23.98 12.23 -8.09
C GLU A 405 24.87 12.45 -6.86
N ASN A 406 24.37 12.21 -5.65
CA ASN A 406 25.06 12.49 -4.39
C ASN A 406 25.62 11.23 -3.71
N GLY A 407 25.35 10.04 -4.25
CA GLY A 407 25.82 8.76 -3.71
C GLY A 407 25.16 8.34 -2.38
N GLN A 408 24.17 9.10 -1.90
CA GLN A 408 23.48 8.85 -0.64
C GLN A 408 22.73 7.52 -0.69
N THR A 409 22.84 6.72 0.37
CA THR A 409 22.09 5.46 0.49
C THR A 409 20.80 5.71 1.28
N ILE A 410 19.67 5.48 0.62
CA ILE A 410 18.32 5.68 1.15
C ILE A 410 17.70 4.30 1.35
N ARG A 411 17.04 4.10 2.50
CA ARG A 411 16.29 2.88 2.77
C ARG A 411 14.93 2.97 2.08
N VAL A 412 14.57 1.97 1.28
CA VAL A 412 13.25 1.92 0.63
C VAL A 412 12.15 1.75 1.68
N ASN A 413 11.18 2.65 1.75
CA ASN A 413 10.06 2.52 2.67
C ASN A 413 8.86 1.86 1.97
N TYR A 414 8.65 0.57 2.25
CA TYR A 414 7.57 -0.22 1.67
C TYR A 414 6.20 0.09 2.27
N ALA A 415 6.12 0.64 3.49
CA ALA A 415 4.86 1.14 4.03
C ALA A 415 4.30 2.31 3.23
N ALA A 416 5.17 3.22 2.77
CA ALA A 416 4.78 4.43 2.05
C ALA A 416 4.56 4.23 0.55
N LEU A 417 5.11 3.16 -0.04
CA LEU A 417 4.86 2.82 -1.44
C LEU A 417 3.37 2.55 -1.65
N ASN A 418 2.75 3.34 -2.51
CA ASN A 418 1.34 3.15 -2.84
C ASN A 418 1.13 1.95 -3.79
N VAL A 419 -0.10 1.47 -3.90
CA VAL A 419 -0.41 0.26 -4.70
C VAL A 419 -0.09 0.44 -6.19
N GLU A 420 -0.17 1.66 -6.72
CA GLU A 420 0.15 1.97 -8.13
C GLU A 420 1.66 1.98 -8.38
N GLU A 421 2.43 2.56 -7.46
CA GLU A 421 3.89 2.50 -7.44
C GLU A 421 4.36 1.05 -7.41
N PHE A 422 3.74 0.24 -6.56
CA PHE A 422 4.01 -1.17 -6.46
C PHE A 422 3.63 -1.93 -7.75
N GLY A 423 2.45 -1.65 -8.32
CA GLY A 423 1.98 -2.24 -9.58
C GLY A 423 2.90 -1.93 -10.76
N SER A 424 3.37 -0.68 -10.88
CA SER A 424 4.27 -0.25 -11.95
C SER A 424 5.66 -0.91 -11.91
N VAL A 425 6.18 -1.20 -10.71
CA VAL A 425 7.43 -1.97 -10.55
C VAL A 425 7.28 -3.36 -11.17
N TYR A 426 6.10 -3.97 -11.02
CA TYR A 426 5.84 -5.30 -11.53
C TYR A 426 5.45 -5.37 -13.00
N GLU A 427 4.72 -4.37 -13.52
CA GLU A 427 4.36 -4.30 -14.92
C GLU A 427 5.60 -4.35 -15.82
N GLY A 428 6.65 -3.60 -15.45
CA GLY A 428 7.92 -3.65 -16.17
C GLY A 428 8.52 -5.06 -16.23
N LEU A 429 8.29 -5.89 -15.20
CA LEU A 429 8.84 -7.25 -15.12
C LEU A 429 8.05 -8.27 -15.96
N LEU A 430 6.76 -8.04 -16.22
CA LEU A 430 5.95 -8.97 -17.02
C LEU A 430 6.40 -9.05 -18.48
N GLU A 431 7.19 -8.07 -18.94
CA GLU A 431 7.66 -7.96 -20.32
C GLU A 431 8.90 -8.82 -20.63
N TYR A 432 9.51 -9.44 -19.61
CA TYR A 432 10.74 -10.21 -19.78
C TYR A 432 10.48 -11.65 -20.20
N LYS A 433 11.24 -12.11 -21.21
CA LYS A 433 11.36 -13.52 -21.57
C LYS A 433 12.75 -14.02 -21.20
N GLY A 434 12.79 -15.15 -20.51
CA GLY A 434 14.04 -15.81 -20.17
C GLY A 434 14.62 -16.63 -21.30
N SER A 435 15.94 -16.74 -21.33
CA SER A 435 16.68 -17.70 -22.15
C SER A 435 17.69 -18.44 -21.27
N PHE A 436 17.96 -19.70 -21.60
CA PHE A 436 19.10 -20.41 -21.03
C PHE A 436 20.24 -20.40 -22.06
N GLU A 437 21.33 -19.72 -21.76
CA GLU A 437 22.59 -19.91 -22.48
C GLU A 437 23.42 -20.97 -21.74
N LEU A 438 23.35 -22.21 -22.21
CA LEU A 438 24.20 -23.30 -21.72
C LEU A 438 25.58 -23.19 -22.38
N ILE A 439 26.55 -22.58 -21.69
CA ILE A 439 27.94 -22.52 -22.20
C ILE A 439 28.64 -23.86 -21.92
N PRO A 440 29.13 -24.58 -22.95
CA PRO A 440 29.80 -25.85 -22.76
C PRO A 440 31.28 -25.65 -22.40
N VAL A 441 31.60 -25.22 -21.17
CA VAL A 441 32.95 -25.36 -20.60
C VAL A 441 32.89 -25.62 -19.07
N LEU A 442 33.35 -26.82 -18.69
CA LEU A 442 33.75 -27.31 -17.35
C LEU A 442 32.69 -27.36 -16.23
N GLN A 443 31.96 -28.49 -16.13
CA GLN A 443 31.34 -29.09 -14.93
C GLN A 443 30.49 -28.23 -13.95
N HIS A 444 30.29 -26.94 -14.18
CA HIS A 444 29.66 -26.01 -13.23
C HIS A 444 28.60 -25.09 -13.85
N GLY A 445 28.07 -25.46 -15.04
CA GLY A 445 26.84 -24.92 -15.64
C GLY A 445 26.53 -23.45 -15.31
N ARG A 446 27.27 -22.51 -15.90
CA ARG A 446 26.82 -21.12 -15.93
C ARG A 446 25.73 -21.00 -16.99
N GLY A 447 24.47 -20.95 -16.55
CA GLY A 447 23.37 -20.44 -17.36
C GLY A 447 23.24 -18.95 -17.11
N THR A 448 23.40 -18.14 -18.15
CA THR A 448 23.11 -16.70 -18.09
C THR A 448 21.70 -16.45 -18.61
N MET A 449 20.87 -15.79 -17.80
CA MET A 449 19.62 -15.20 -18.29
C MET A 449 19.94 -13.87 -18.96
N THR A 450 19.76 -13.79 -20.28
CA THR A 450 19.89 -12.56 -21.06
C THR A 450 18.50 -11.99 -21.38
N SER A 451 18.34 -10.68 -21.27
CA SER A 451 17.09 -9.99 -21.65
C SER A 451 17.07 -9.74 -23.16
N PRO A 452 16.05 -10.17 -23.92
CA PRO A 452 15.80 -9.58 -25.23
C PRO A 452 15.38 -8.12 -25.03
N LYS A 453 15.90 -7.19 -25.85
CA LYS A 453 15.36 -5.82 -25.91
C LYS A 453 13.86 -5.87 -26.23
N ALA A 454 13.07 -5.19 -25.41
CA ALA A 454 11.61 -5.12 -25.45
C ALA A 454 11.06 -4.87 -26.87
N THR A 455 10.14 -5.72 -27.31
CA THR A 455 9.16 -5.33 -28.34
C THR A 455 8.02 -4.61 -27.62
N ARG A 456 8.20 -3.30 -27.40
CA ARG A 456 7.22 -2.36 -26.80
C ARG A 456 5.81 -2.36 -27.44
N ALA A 457 5.56 -3.14 -28.50
CA ALA A 457 4.39 -2.99 -29.35
C ALA A 457 3.44 -4.21 -29.40
N ALA A 458 3.79 -5.37 -28.82
CA ALA A 458 3.06 -6.61 -29.10
C ALA A 458 2.01 -7.03 -28.05
N THR A 459 2.14 -6.64 -26.79
CA THR A 459 1.26 -7.13 -25.69
C THR A 459 0.22 -6.13 -25.19
N GLY A 460 0.20 -4.89 -25.70
CA GLY A 460 -0.84 -3.91 -25.34
C GLY A 460 -0.91 -3.58 -23.83
N SER A 461 0.15 -3.82 -23.07
CA SER A 461 0.26 -3.66 -21.60
C SER A 461 0.24 -2.20 -21.12
N HIS A 462 -0.34 -1.28 -21.89
CA HIS A 462 -0.49 0.12 -21.51
C HIS A 462 -1.85 0.35 -20.86
N THR A 463 -1.85 0.76 -19.59
CA THR A 463 -3.03 1.43 -19.04
C THR A 463 -3.08 2.84 -19.65
N ASP A 464 -3.89 3.02 -20.71
CA ASP A 464 -4.18 4.34 -21.26
C ASP A 464 -4.96 5.18 -20.23
N ARG A 465 -4.21 5.95 -19.44
CA ARG A 465 -4.76 6.77 -18.34
C ARG A 465 -5.95 7.64 -18.80
N PRO A 466 -5.96 8.31 -19.97
CA PRO A 466 -7.11 9.12 -20.38
C PRO A 466 -8.38 8.31 -20.60
N ALA A 467 -8.28 7.13 -21.22
CA ALA A 467 -9.42 6.24 -21.47
C ALA A 467 -9.96 5.66 -20.15
N ALA A 468 -9.07 5.29 -19.22
CA ALA A 468 -9.44 4.86 -17.88
C ALA A 468 -10.22 5.96 -17.13
N HIS A 469 -9.76 7.22 -17.15
CA HIS A 469 -10.48 8.33 -16.52
C HIS A 469 -11.88 8.53 -17.12
N GLN A 470 -12.01 8.43 -18.45
CA GLN A 470 -13.30 8.57 -19.12
C GLN A 470 -14.26 7.42 -18.80
N ALA A 471 -13.76 6.18 -18.69
CA ALA A 471 -14.55 5.03 -18.28
C ALA A 471 -15.00 5.16 -16.80
N LEU A 472 -14.11 5.60 -15.91
CA LEU A 472 -14.41 5.85 -14.50
C LEU A 472 -15.45 6.96 -14.30
N ALA A 473 -15.44 7.99 -15.15
CA ALA A 473 -16.44 9.06 -15.12
C ALA A 473 -17.87 8.58 -15.50
N ARG A 474 -17.99 7.41 -16.14
CA ARG A 474 -19.28 6.80 -16.47
C ARG A 474 -19.85 5.97 -15.33
N LEU A 475 -19.04 5.59 -14.33
CA LEU A 475 -19.53 4.85 -13.17
C LEU A 475 -20.63 5.67 -12.47
N PRO A 476 -21.77 5.03 -12.12
CA PRO A 476 -22.86 5.73 -11.46
C PRO A 476 -22.39 6.27 -10.11
N ASP A 477 -22.57 7.57 -9.93
CA ASP A 477 -22.36 8.31 -8.68
C ASP A 477 -23.68 8.28 -7.87
N ARG A 478 -23.63 8.55 -6.56
CA ARG A 478 -24.82 8.66 -5.69
C ARG A 478 -25.89 9.62 -6.23
N ARG A 479 -25.50 10.59 -7.09
CA ARG A 479 -26.42 11.52 -7.76
C ARG A 479 -27.19 10.89 -8.94
N ARG A 480 -26.67 9.82 -9.54
CA ARG A 480 -27.28 9.11 -10.68
C ARG A 480 -28.12 7.91 -10.26
N THR A 481 -27.86 7.34 -9.08
CA THR A 481 -28.72 6.31 -8.49
C THR A 481 -29.96 6.99 -7.90
N GLN A 482 -31.02 7.18 -8.70
CA GLN A 482 -32.34 7.64 -8.24
C GLN A 482 -33.05 6.64 -7.29
N GLU A 483 -32.30 5.74 -6.68
CA GLU A 483 -32.80 4.65 -5.86
C GLU A 483 -33.03 5.08 -4.41
N THR A 484 -34.08 4.55 -3.80
CA THR A 484 -34.43 4.77 -2.38
C THR A 484 -33.37 4.21 -1.41
N ARG A 485 -32.40 3.42 -1.90
CA ARG A 485 -31.34 2.77 -1.11
C ARG A 485 -29.96 2.85 -1.80
N PRO A 486 -29.33 4.04 -1.88
CA PRO A 486 -28.08 4.26 -2.60
C PRO A 486 -26.92 3.37 -2.13
N ARG A 487 -26.89 2.99 -0.85
CA ARG A 487 -25.88 2.07 -0.29
C ARG A 487 -25.94 0.68 -0.96
N LYS A 488 -27.14 0.15 -1.18
CA LYS A 488 -27.34 -1.18 -1.75
C LYS A 488 -26.96 -1.15 -3.23
N ALA A 489 -27.44 -0.14 -3.95
CA ALA A 489 -27.11 0.12 -5.35
C ALA A 489 -25.60 0.08 -5.63
N LEU A 490 -24.81 0.81 -4.82
CA LEU A 490 -23.35 0.90 -5.00
C LEU A 490 -22.64 -0.45 -4.79
N LEU A 491 -23.13 -1.28 -3.85
CA LEU A 491 -22.57 -2.62 -3.59
C LEU A 491 -23.04 -3.69 -4.59
N GLU A 492 -24.12 -3.42 -5.33
CA GLU A 492 -24.62 -4.29 -6.40
C GLU A 492 -24.00 -3.97 -7.76
N LEU A 493 -23.20 -2.89 -7.87
CA LEU A 493 -22.41 -2.63 -9.06
C LEU A 493 -21.48 -3.81 -9.37
N ARG A 494 -21.32 -4.09 -10.66
CA ARG A 494 -20.40 -5.10 -11.19
C ARG A 494 -19.48 -4.40 -12.18
N VAL A 495 -18.22 -4.23 -11.80
CA VAL A 495 -17.17 -3.67 -12.65
C VAL A 495 -16.25 -4.82 -13.05
N ALA A 496 -16.18 -5.08 -14.35
CA ALA A 496 -15.35 -6.12 -14.91
C ALA A 496 -14.30 -5.51 -15.85
N ASP A 497 -13.05 -5.92 -15.70
CA ASP A 497 -11.97 -5.65 -16.66
C ASP A 497 -11.49 -6.97 -17.26
N ILE A 498 -11.65 -7.13 -18.57
CA ILE A 498 -11.40 -8.39 -19.28
C ILE A 498 -9.95 -8.55 -19.76
N ALA A 499 -9.11 -7.54 -19.53
CA ALA A 499 -7.67 -7.59 -19.71
C ALA A 499 -7.03 -6.80 -18.57
N CYS A 500 -7.30 -7.25 -17.34
CA CYS A 500 -7.11 -6.41 -16.16
C CYS A 500 -5.64 -6.11 -15.85
N GLY A 501 -4.70 -6.85 -16.43
CA GLY A 501 -3.29 -6.70 -16.16
C GLY A 501 -3.01 -6.75 -14.66
N SER A 502 -2.22 -5.79 -14.19
CA SER A 502 -1.90 -5.59 -12.76
C SER A 502 -3.05 -5.03 -11.91
N GLY A 503 -4.20 -4.71 -12.51
CA GLY A 503 -5.40 -4.24 -11.82
C GLY A 503 -5.51 -2.72 -11.63
N HIS A 504 -4.70 -1.89 -12.30
CA HIS A 504 -4.74 -0.42 -12.14
C HIS A 504 -6.16 0.17 -12.36
N ILE A 505 -6.86 -0.26 -13.41
CA ILE A 505 -8.21 0.23 -13.71
C ILE A 505 -9.20 -0.23 -12.64
N LEU A 506 -9.14 -1.51 -12.26
CA LEU A 506 -9.98 -2.09 -11.22
C LEU A 506 -9.79 -1.40 -9.88
N LEU A 507 -8.56 -1.06 -9.51
CA LEU A 507 -8.22 -0.34 -8.30
C LEU A 507 -8.81 1.08 -8.32
N ALA A 508 -8.66 1.80 -9.43
CA ALA A 508 -9.23 3.14 -9.59
C ALA A 508 -10.76 3.11 -9.52
N ALA A 509 -11.39 2.10 -10.13
CA ALA A 509 -12.84 1.89 -10.04
C ALA A 509 -13.29 1.59 -8.61
N ALA A 510 -12.55 0.72 -7.91
CA ALA A 510 -12.81 0.39 -6.52
C ALA A 510 -12.75 1.64 -5.65
N ARG A 511 -11.70 2.45 -5.78
CA ARG A 511 -11.57 3.71 -5.01
C ARG A 511 -12.70 4.68 -5.31
N ARG A 512 -13.09 4.84 -6.58
CA ARG A 512 -14.20 5.72 -6.96
C ARG A 512 -15.52 5.30 -6.30
N ILE A 513 -15.88 4.02 -6.41
CA ILE A 513 -17.11 3.49 -5.79
C ILE A 513 -16.99 3.55 -4.26
N ALA A 514 -15.81 3.30 -3.69
CA ALA A 514 -15.57 3.36 -2.25
C ALA A 514 -15.71 4.77 -1.69
N THR A 515 -15.24 5.80 -2.41
CA THR A 515 -15.47 7.20 -2.06
C THR A 515 -16.97 7.47 -1.99
N GLU A 516 -17.73 7.11 -3.03
CA GLU A 516 -19.19 7.32 -3.04
C GLU A 516 -19.90 6.53 -1.94
N LEU A 517 -19.50 5.29 -1.70
CA LEU A 517 -20.05 4.45 -0.64
C LEU A 517 -19.74 5.02 0.75
N ALA A 518 -18.52 5.54 0.96
CA ALA A 518 -18.13 6.19 2.20
C ALA A 518 -18.96 7.47 2.40
N ILE A 519 -19.13 8.29 1.37
CA ILE A 519 -19.99 9.50 1.41
C ILE A 519 -21.43 9.13 1.75
N VAL A 520 -21.99 8.08 1.17
CA VAL A 520 -23.36 7.62 1.49
C VAL A 520 -23.47 7.08 2.92
N ARG A 521 -22.44 6.37 3.41
CA ARG A 521 -22.42 5.78 4.75
C ARG A 521 -22.27 6.83 5.84
N THR A 522 -21.37 7.78 5.65
CA THR A 522 -21.11 8.82 6.64
C THR A 522 -22.11 9.95 6.46
N GLY A 523 -22.43 10.35 5.22
CA GLY A 523 -23.11 11.60 4.88
C GLY A 523 -22.15 12.80 4.88
N GLU A 524 -20.85 12.57 4.60
CA GLU A 524 -19.79 13.59 4.51
C GLU A 524 -19.26 13.62 3.09
N GLU A 525 -19.02 14.79 2.49
CA GLU A 525 -18.46 14.87 1.14
C GLU A 525 -16.97 14.48 1.11
N GLN A 526 -16.27 14.65 2.24
CA GLN A 526 -14.87 14.25 2.43
C GLN A 526 -14.79 13.20 3.55
N PRO A 527 -15.07 11.91 3.27
CA PRO A 527 -15.12 10.88 4.30
C PRO A 527 -13.77 10.67 4.97
N SER A 528 -13.79 10.31 6.26
CA SER A 528 -12.56 10.04 7.01
C SER A 528 -11.79 8.82 6.49
N PRO A 529 -10.48 8.71 6.79
CA PRO A 529 -9.66 7.55 6.45
C PRO A 529 -10.20 6.21 6.93
N SER A 530 -10.81 6.18 8.11
CA SER A 530 -11.43 4.96 8.62
C SER A 530 -12.67 4.55 7.80
N ALA A 531 -13.50 5.53 7.41
CA ALA A 531 -14.70 5.31 6.62
C ALA A 531 -14.36 4.85 5.20
N PHE A 532 -13.37 5.49 4.56
CA PHE A 532 -12.87 5.09 3.25
C PHE A 532 -12.31 3.67 3.28
N ARG A 533 -11.44 3.34 4.25
CA ARG A 533 -10.88 1.97 4.40
C ARG A 533 -11.96 0.91 4.61
N SER A 534 -13.03 1.23 5.34
CA SER A 534 -14.17 0.33 5.45
C SER A 534 -14.93 0.18 4.13
N ALA A 535 -15.13 1.26 3.38
CA ALA A 535 -15.86 1.23 2.12
C ALA A 535 -15.09 0.49 1.00
N ILE A 536 -13.79 0.74 0.87
CA ILE A 536 -12.95 0.13 -0.20
C ILE A 536 -12.89 -1.38 -0.08
N ARG A 537 -12.77 -1.90 1.14
CA ARG A 537 -12.84 -3.34 1.43
C ARG A 537 -14.15 -3.95 0.96
N ASP A 538 -15.29 -3.32 1.28
CA ASP A 538 -16.59 -3.84 0.86
C ASP A 538 -16.78 -3.76 -0.65
N VAL A 539 -16.29 -2.70 -1.31
CA VAL A 539 -16.36 -2.55 -2.76
C VAL A 539 -15.50 -3.60 -3.46
N ILE A 540 -14.25 -3.80 -3.03
CA ILE A 540 -13.35 -4.81 -3.61
C ILE A 540 -13.98 -6.20 -3.49
N ARG A 541 -14.60 -6.50 -2.34
CA ARG A 541 -15.28 -7.80 -2.11
C ARG A 541 -16.54 -8.01 -2.95
N ASN A 542 -17.30 -6.96 -3.26
CA ASN A 542 -18.64 -7.12 -3.86
C ASN A 542 -18.72 -6.70 -5.33
N CYS A 543 -17.85 -5.79 -5.78
CA CYS A 543 -18.07 -5.07 -7.03
C CYS A 543 -17.03 -5.33 -8.11
N ILE A 544 -15.83 -5.79 -7.76
CA ILE A 544 -14.66 -5.81 -8.65
C ILE A 544 -14.42 -7.21 -9.20
N TYR A 545 -14.30 -7.31 -10.53
CA TYR A 545 -14.08 -8.54 -11.28
C TYR A 545 -13.02 -8.32 -12.37
N GLY A 546 -12.21 -9.33 -12.65
CA GLY A 546 -11.09 -9.23 -13.58
C GLY A 546 -10.77 -10.54 -14.27
N VAL A 547 -10.35 -10.46 -15.53
CA VAL A 547 -9.75 -11.59 -16.26
C VAL A 547 -8.48 -11.11 -16.92
N ASP A 548 -7.43 -11.94 -16.88
CA ASP A 548 -6.23 -11.74 -17.69
C ASP A 548 -5.67 -13.08 -18.17
N LEU A 549 -5.06 -13.07 -19.35
CA LEU A 549 -4.44 -14.26 -19.94
C LEU A 549 -3.14 -14.63 -19.22
N ASN A 550 -2.41 -13.63 -18.71
CA ASN A 550 -1.15 -13.84 -18.03
C ASN A 550 -1.39 -14.19 -16.55
N PRO A 551 -1.08 -15.42 -16.10
CA PRO A 551 -1.30 -15.82 -14.71
C PRO A 551 -0.54 -14.95 -13.71
N LEU A 552 0.59 -14.36 -14.12
CA LEU A 552 1.36 -13.46 -13.26
C LEU A 552 0.66 -12.11 -13.06
N ALA A 553 0.02 -11.59 -14.11
CA ALA A 553 -0.75 -10.35 -14.03
C ALA A 553 -1.96 -10.50 -13.09
N VAL A 554 -2.63 -11.66 -13.16
CA VAL A 554 -3.71 -12.02 -12.23
C VAL A 554 -3.24 -12.00 -10.77
N GLU A 555 -2.10 -12.61 -10.47
CA GLU A 555 -1.55 -12.62 -9.11
C GLU A 555 -1.20 -11.20 -8.63
N LEU A 556 -0.65 -10.35 -9.50
CA LEU A 556 -0.41 -8.94 -9.19
C LEU A 556 -1.69 -8.18 -8.88
N CYS A 557 -2.73 -8.38 -9.69
CA CYS A 557 -4.02 -7.75 -9.49
C CYS A 557 -4.61 -8.12 -8.11
N LYS A 558 -4.57 -9.41 -7.75
CA LYS A 558 -5.02 -9.87 -6.43
C LYS A 558 -4.23 -9.24 -5.28
N VAL A 559 -2.90 -9.19 -5.39
CA VAL A 559 -2.03 -8.56 -4.40
C VAL A 559 -2.34 -7.07 -4.25
N ALA A 560 -2.47 -6.35 -5.37
CA ALA A 560 -2.76 -4.92 -5.38
C ALA A 560 -4.10 -4.61 -4.69
N LEU A 561 -5.15 -5.35 -5.03
CA LEU A 561 -6.48 -5.21 -4.42
C LEU A 561 -6.47 -5.59 -2.93
N TRP A 562 -5.72 -6.63 -2.53
CA TRP A 562 -5.60 -7.02 -1.13
C TRP A 562 -4.89 -5.93 -0.30
N LEU A 563 -3.79 -5.38 -0.82
CA LEU A 563 -3.04 -4.28 -0.18
C LEU A 563 -3.90 -3.02 -0.02
N GLU A 564 -4.77 -2.73 -0.98
CA GLU A 564 -5.70 -1.62 -0.90
C GLU A 564 -6.85 -1.86 0.10
N ALA A 565 -7.33 -3.10 0.20
CA ALA A 565 -8.42 -3.45 1.11
C ALA A 565 -8.01 -3.33 2.60
N HIS A 566 -6.70 -3.29 2.92
CA HIS A 566 -6.16 -3.15 4.28
C HIS A 566 -6.86 -4.08 5.29
N THR A 567 -6.91 -5.39 4.99
CA THR A 567 -7.61 -6.35 5.86
C THR A 567 -6.61 -7.24 6.59
N PRO A 568 -6.10 -6.81 7.78
CA PRO A 568 -5.18 -7.63 8.56
C PRO A 568 -5.81 -8.98 8.89
N GLY A 569 -5.08 -10.05 8.64
CA GLY A 569 -5.48 -11.41 9.03
C GLY A 569 -6.52 -12.09 8.12
N GLU A 570 -6.89 -11.53 6.96
CA GLU A 570 -7.71 -12.24 5.96
C GLU A 570 -6.85 -12.84 4.81
N PRO A 571 -7.17 -14.05 4.32
CA PRO A 571 -6.43 -14.70 3.24
C PRO A 571 -6.62 -14.02 1.88
N LEU A 572 -5.63 -14.11 0.99
CA LEU A 572 -5.65 -13.59 -0.40
C LEU A 572 -6.74 -14.23 -1.28
N ASN A 573 -7.19 -15.43 -0.94
CA ASN A 573 -8.13 -16.20 -1.76
C ASN A 573 -9.55 -15.61 -1.83
N PHE A 574 -9.88 -14.59 -1.02
CA PHE A 574 -11.20 -13.94 -1.10
C PHE A 574 -11.48 -13.32 -2.48
N LEU A 575 -10.44 -13.05 -3.27
CA LEU A 575 -10.53 -12.54 -4.64
C LEU A 575 -10.49 -13.62 -5.72
N ASP A 576 -10.24 -14.90 -5.38
CA ASP A 576 -10.04 -15.95 -6.38
C ASP A 576 -11.29 -16.17 -7.24
N HIS A 577 -12.50 -15.91 -6.73
CA HIS A 577 -13.73 -16.00 -7.50
C HIS A 577 -13.98 -14.79 -8.41
N HIS A 578 -13.25 -13.70 -8.19
CA HIS A 578 -13.48 -12.41 -8.85
C HIS A 578 -12.40 -12.10 -9.89
N ILE A 579 -11.13 -12.46 -9.62
CA ILE A 579 -10.01 -12.26 -10.53
C ILE A 579 -9.53 -13.63 -11.04
N LYS A 580 -9.66 -13.86 -12.35
CA LYS A 580 -9.39 -15.18 -12.97
C LYS A 580 -8.32 -15.12 -14.05
N CYS A 581 -7.47 -16.14 -14.09
CA CYS A 581 -6.62 -16.41 -15.25
C CYS A 581 -7.46 -17.05 -16.35
N GLY A 582 -7.49 -16.43 -17.53
CA GLY A 582 -8.28 -16.92 -18.65
C GLY A 582 -8.13 -16.07 -19.89
N ASN A 583 -8.45 -16.64 -21.05
CA ASN A 583 -8.52 -15.90 -22.29
C ASN A 583 -9.90 -15.26 -22.42
N ALA A 584 -10.00 -13.94 -22.28
CA ALA A 584 -11.29 -13.25 -22.37
C ALA A 584 -11.93 -13.28 -23.77
N ILE A 585 -11.18 -13.62 -24.82
CA ILE A 585 -11.67 -13.73 -26.20
C ILE A 585 -12.26 -15.12 -26.45
N VAL A 586 -11.73 -16.15 -25.78
CA VAL A 586 -12.12 -17.55 -25.98
C VAL A 586 -12.99 -18.00 -24.82
N GLY A 587 -14.26 -18.28 -25.09
CA GLY A 587 -15.19 -18.74 -24.07
C GLY A 587 -16.63 -18.72 -24.53
N PHE A 588 -17.53 -18.75 -23.55
CA PHE A 588 -18.97 -18.75 -23.77
C PHE A 588 -19.53 -17.35 -23.53
N ALA A 589 -20.34 -16.84 -24.45
CA ALA A 589 -20.98 -15.54 -24.30
C ALA A 589 -22.17 -15.62 -23.33
N ARG A 590 -22.78 -16.80 -23.20
CA ARG A 590 -23.92 -17.04 -22.31
C ARG A 590 -23.72 -18.28 -21.45
N ARG A 591 -24.36 -18.26 -20.27
CA ARG A 591 -24.34 -19.38 -19.33
C ARG A 591 -24.86 -20.66 -19.97
N GLU A 592 -25.91 -20.58 -20.78
CA GLU A 592 -26.51 -21.75 -21.44
C GLU A 592 -25.54 -22.39 -22.45
N GLU A 593 -24.58 -21.63 -22.98
CA GLU A 593 -23.54 -22.17 -23.87
C GLU A 593 -22.48 -22.92 -23.04
N ALA A 594 -22.10 -22.39 -21.88
CA ALA A 594 -21.22 -23.08 -20.93
C ALA A 594 -21.85 -24.39 -20.41
N GLU A 595 -23.15 -24.38 -20.15
CA GLU A 595 -23.93 -25.56 -19.74
C GLU A 595 -24.08 -26.59 -20.87
N ARG A 596 -23.95 -26.19 -22.13
CA ARG A 596 -23.98 -27.11 -23.28
C ARG A 596 -22.60 -27.72 -23.61
N GLY A 597 -21.56 -27.26 -22.92
CA GLY A 597 -20.17 -27.64 -23.17
C GLY A 597 -19.60 -26.99 -24.44
N VAL A 598 -18.31 -27.22 -24.68
CA VAL A 598 -17.60 -26.61 -25.82
C VAL A 598 -18.10 -27.24 -27.14
N PRO A 599 -18.55 -26.46 -28.14
CA PRO A 599 -19.00 -27.03 -29.42
C PRO A 599 -17.91 -27.85 -30.11
N ASP A 600 -18.28 -28.92 -30.82
CA ASP A 600 -17.31 -29.77 -31.54
C ASP A 600 -16.56 -28.99 -32.63
N GLU A 601 -17.17 -27.93 -33.18
CA GLU A 601 -16.52 -27.05 -34.15
C GLU A 601 -15.30 -26.32 -33.57
N ALA A 602 -15.25 -26.09 -32.26
CA ALA A 602 -14.10 -25.46 -31.60
C ALA A 602 -12.83 -26.32 -31.67
N PHE A 603 -12.99 -27.63 -31.90
CA PHE A 603 -11.88 -28.57 -32.08
C PHE A 603 -11.63 -28.88 -33.56
N LYS A 604 -12.13 -28.07 -34.49
CA LYS A 604 -11.82 -28.23 -35.92
C LYS A 604 -10.33 -27.97 -36.14
N THR A 605 -9.67 -28.89 -36.82
CA THR A 605 -8.24 -28.80 -37.11
C THR A 605 -7.96 -27.63 -38.05
N LEU A 606 -7.12 -26.68 -37.63
CA LEU A 606 -6.63 -25.56 -38.44
C LEU A 606 -5.30 -25.93 -39.14
N PRO A 607 -4.85 -25.15 -40.14
CA PRO A 607 -3.67 -25.48 -40.95
C PRO A 607 -2.37 -25.67 -40.16
N ASP A 608 -2.23 -24.94 -39.04
CA ASP A 608 -1.03 -24.96 -38.18
C ASP A 608 -1.15 -25.90 -36.98
N ASP A 609 -2.27 -26.62 -36.83
CA ASP A 609 -2.50 -27.51 -35.69
C ASP A 609 -1.87 -28.89 -35.91
N ASP A 610 -1.41 -29.50 -34.81
CA ASP A 610 -1.11 -30.94 -34.79
C ASP A 610 -2.40 -31.76 -34.93
N LYS A 611 -2.46 -32.58 -35.99
CA LYS A 611 -3.65 -33.33 -36.38
C LYS A 611 -4.04 -34.39 -35.35
N GLU A 612 -3.05 -35.03 -34.71
CA GLU A 612 -3.29 -36.08 -33.72
C GLU A 612 -3.87 -35.50 -32.43
N THR A 613 -3.27 -34.41 -31.94
CA THR A 613 -3.74 -33.68 -30.75
C THR A 613 -5.16 -33.14 -30.97
N ALA A 614 -5.43 -32.51 -32.12
CA ALA A 614 -6.77 -32.00 -32.44
C ALA A 614 -7.83 -33.12 -32.49
N ALA A 615 -7.50 -34.29 -33.04
CA ALA A 615 -8.40 -35.44 -33.07
C ALA A 615 -8.67 -36.01 -31.67
N LEU A 616 -7.63 -36.09 -30.83
CA LEU A 616 -7.73 -36.57 -29.46
C LEU A 616 -8.60 -35.64 -28.60
N LEU A 617 -8.38 -34.33 -28.69
CA LEU A 617 -9.18 -33.32 -27.99
C LEU A 617 -10.65 -33.33 -28.46
N ARG A 618 -10.91 -33.47 -29.76
CA ARG A 618 -12.29 -33.57 -30.28
C ARG A 618 -13.00 -34.82 -29.77
N LYS A 619 -12.30 -35.96 -29.70
CA LYS A 619 -12.84 -37.22 -29.15
C LYS A 619 -13.16 -37.08 -27.66
N ARG A 620 -12.24 -36.47 -26.90
CA ARG A 620 -12.43 -36.16 -25.48
C ARG A 620 -13.65 -35.25 -25.26
N ASN A 621 -13.79 -34.17 -26.03
CA ASN A 621 -14.92 -33.25 -25.94
C ASN A 621 -16.27 -33.94 -26.18
N LYS A 622 -16.36 -34.80 -27.21
CA LYS A 622 -17.58 -35.57 -27.48
C LYS A 622 -17.98 -36.48 -26.32
N GLN A 623 -16.98 -37.10 -25.67
CA GLN A 623 -17.22 -37.92 -24.50
C GLN A 623 -17.68 -37.06 -23.31
N GLU A 624 -16.95 -35.99 -23.01
CA GLU A 624 -17.28 -35.08 -21.89
C GLU A 624 -18.68 -34.44 -22.06
N ARG A 625 -19.08 -34.06 -23.28
CA ARG A 625 -20.45 -33.55 -23.54
C ARG A 625 -21.52 -34.60 -23.32
N LYS A 626 -21.27 -35.85 -23.71
CA LYS A 626 -22.20 -36.97 -23.49
C LYS A 626 -22.31 -37.33 -22.01
N ASP A 627 -21.20 -37.29 -21.30
CA ASP A 627 -21.14 -37.50 -19.85
C ASP A 627 -21.83 -36.36 -19.11
N HIS A 628 -21.78 -35.13 -19.64
CA HIS A 628 -22.51 -33.97 -19.11
C HIS A 628 -24.02 -34.09 -19.35
N GLU A 629 -24.47 -34.46 -20.55
CA GLU A 629 -25.88 -34.74 -20.86
C GLU A 629 -26.49 -35.86 -20.00
N THR A 630 -25.65 -36.82 -19.58
CA THR A 630 -26.06 -37.95 -18.73
C THR A 630 -25.85 -37.70 -17.22
N GLY A 631 -25.41 -36.49 -16.84
CA GLY A 631 -25.24 -36.08 -15.43
C GLY A 631 -24.04 -36.69 -14.71
N GLN A 632 -23.09 -37.29 -15.44
CA GLN A 632 -21.89 -37.94 -14.90
C GLN A 632 -20.73 -36.97 -14.68
N LEU A 633 -20.75 -35.79 -15.30
CA LEU A 633 -19.78 -34.71 -15.09
C LEU A 633 -20.50 -33.42 -14.65
N PRO A 634 -20.00 -32.69 -13.62
CA PRO A 634 -20.56 -31.42 -13.22
C PRO A 634 -20.35 -30.34 -14.31
N SER A 635 -21.25 -29.36 -14.35
CA SER A 635 -21.16 -28.19 -15.24
C SER A 635 -19.94 -27.35 -14.87
N CYS A 636 -18.76 -27.66 -15.42
CA CYS A 636 -17.48 -27.05 -15.08
C CYS A 636 -17.03 -27.36 -13.61
N PRO A 637 -15.73 -27.57 -13.33
CA PRO A 637 -15.27 -27.87 -11.96
C PRO A 637 -15.56 -26.79 -10.90
N CYS A 638 -16.06 -25.60 -11.30
CA CYS A 638 -16.19 -24.42 -10.43
C CYS A 638 -17.61 -23.80 -10.33
N LEU A 639 -18.65 -24.32 -10.99
CA LEU A 639 -20.00 -23.69 -10.94
C LEU A 639 -20.97 -24.34 -9.94
N ALA A 640 -20.62 -25.48 -9.35
CA ALA A 640 -21.50 -26.21 -8.42
C ALA A 640 -21.69 -25.52 -7.05
N GLU A 641 -20.82 -24.57 -6.67
CA GLU A 641 -20.88 -23.94 -5.34
C GLU A 641 -21.66 -22.61 -5.29
N ALA A 642 -22.18 -22.11 -6.42
CA ALA A 642 -22.87 -20.82 -6.47
C ALA A 642 -24.41 -20.89 -6.24
N THR A 643 -24.95 -22.02 -5.79
CA THR A 643 -26.41 -22.20 -5.57
C THR A 643 -26.78 -22.83 -4.22
N ARG A 644 -26.05 -22.51 -3.15
CA ARG A 644 -26.56 -22.65 -1.78
C ARG A 644 -26.35 -21.41 -0.95
#